data_AF-A0A4Y7LD09-F1
#
_entry.id   AF-A0A4Y7LD09-F1
#
_cell.length_a   1.000
_cell.length_b   1.000
_cell.length_c   1.000
_cell.angle_alpha   90.00
_cell.angle_beta   90.00
_cell.angle_gamma   90.00
#
_symmetry.space_group_name_H-M   'P 1'
#
loop_
_entity.id
_entity.type
_entity.pdbx_description
1 polymer ?
#
loop_
_entity_poly.entity_id
_entity_poly.type
_entity_poly.pdbx_seq_one_letter_code
_entity_poly.pdbx_strand_id
1 'polypeptide(L)'
;MDVYKRWGWSEGQIQTAFKKNPQCMMTSEKKIMAIMSILVNEMGYDSSSTAECPSIIDCSLKRRIIPRYEAFLEKFVSKYEQHVPGLMKVFKGHKFPAILSSDPHKTLKPKFDFLNSKGLSGLQLVNFISVYPTILMYSFDKVIIPSFDILKSIVHSDKNVITIMKRNHWTLSTNTVNKLMVNLDLLRTEGVPETNFPKYLISKPRAFALDANSFKEIVDKVKDTGFDPSKTTFLIAIHAFSSMSEASWREKMDVYKRWGWSEDQIQTAFRNNPHCMKASEKKIMAVMNFFVNEMGHQSLSIAQHPRVFTCSLKERIIPRCSVIRILVSRGLIKEKISMSTISTMVDKSFVEKFVIKYEQQVPELMKVFQVSYSFSTTTSNGSINVTSAGSGSGSDSDSSFVVSYLIDSCGLSESEAITASKKLNFKTTSKPNSVVSLLKTYGFTESHISKLIPRYPSILSSNPHKTLKPKLDFFKSKGLYGFDLTNFISKEPLILARGFNNEIIPSFDILKSILHSDQNVIKMIKRNYRILSSNHVKRLMVNLELLRNQGVPEPHISIYLIRQPTAFSGDVAKFRKIVEKTKEMGFHPFNTMFLVAIQGLASMSEANWREKKDVYKRWGWSEDHIQTAFRKFPYCMTVSEKKIMAVMNFLVNEMGYNSLSISTTPVVFCYSLKDRIIPRCSVIRILVSKGLIQEKNCINSLSTMVDKSFLEKFVKKYEEEVPEIMKVFQCQLKYQDLLQRSQHSNIISDGEMDPLLPVEENPLSSPKSARSYGDTHLEIIEHPTCHFLYLVFEARKLV
;
A
#
# COMPACT_ATOMS: atom_id res chain seq x y z
N MET A 1 -26.79 -22.81 34.35
CA MET A 1 -25.78 -23.08 33.31
C MET A 1 -26.23 -22.62 31.93
N ASP A 2 -27.48 -22.84 31.54
CA ASP A 2 -28.00 -22.50 30.20
C ASP A 2 -27.88 -21.01 29.85
N VAL A 3 -28.02 -20.13 30.84
CA VAL A 3 -27.80 -18.69 30.69
C VAL A 3 -26.38 -18.39 30.15
N TYR A 4 -25.35 -19.07 30.65
CA TYR A 4 -23.98 -18.90 30.18
C TYR A 4 -23.75 -19.55 28.80
N LYS A 5 -24.38 -20.69 28.53
CA LYS A 5 -24.35 -21.35 27.21
C LYS A 5 -24.95 -20.45 26.12
N ARG A 6 -26.02 -19.70 26.41
CA ARG A 6 -26.62 -18.71 25.49
C ARG A 6 -25.64 -17.60 25.07
N TRP A 7 -24.64 -17.30 25.90
CA TRP A 7 -23.57 -16.34 25.58
C TRP A 7 -22.31 -17.00 25.01
N GLY A 8 -22.40 -18.26 24.58
CA GLY A 8 -21.31 -18.96 23.88
C GLY A 8 -20.21 -19.50 24.78
N TRP A 9 -20.45 -19.67 26.08
CA TRP A 9 -19.51 -20.38 26.97
C TRP A 9 -19.66 -21.89 26.79
N SER A 10 -18.53 -22.59 26.64
CA SER A 10 -18.50 -24.06 26.65
C SER A 10 -18.77 -24.61 28.04
N GLU A 11 -19.17 -25.87 28.13
CA GLU A 11 -19.44 -26.51 29.42
C GLU A 11 -18.20 -26.57 30.31
N GLY A 12 -17.03 -26.85 29.74
CA GLY A 12 -15.75 -26.81 30.45
C GLY A 12 -15.38 -25.41 30.95
N GLN A 13 -15.70 -24.36 30.18
CA GLN A 13 -15.53 -22.98 30.59
C GLN A 13 -16.43 -22.62 31.78
N ILE A 14 -17.71 -23.02 31.75
CA ILE A 14 -18.68 -22.77 32.84
C ILE A 14 -18.24 -23.45 34.13
N GLN A 15 -17.85 -24.72 34.06
CA GLN A 15 -17.38 -25.47 35.23
C GLN A 15 -16.10 -24.85 35.82
N THR A 16 -15.17 -24.44 34.96
CA THR A 16 -13.95 -23.74 35.39
C THR A 16 -14.27 -22.40 36.05
N ALA A 17 -15.21 -21.64 35.47
CA ALA A 17 -15.66 -20.36 36.01
C ALA A 17 -16.31 -20.50 37.38
N PHE A 18 -17.16 -21.51 37.59
CA PHE A 18 -17.80 -21.78 38.89
C PHE A 18 -16.82 -22.21 39.96
N LYS A 19 -15.81 -23.01 39.61
CA LYS A 19 -14.71 -23.35 40.53
C LYS A 19 -13.90 -22.11 40.95
N LYS A 20 -13.64 -21.19 40.01
CA LYS A 20 -12.86 -19.96 40.27
C LYS A 20 -13.66 -18.90 41.02
N ASN A 21 -14.97 -18.80 40.79
CA ASN A 21 -15.85 -17.86 41.47
C ASN A 21 -17.25 -18.47 41.69
N PRO A 22 -17.51 -19.08 42.87
CA PRO A 22 -18.80 -19.70 43.18
C PRO A 22 -20.00 -18.73 43.11
N GLN A 23 -19.77 -17.41 43.24
CA GLN A 23 -20.84 -16.41 43.14
C GLN A 23 -21.48 -16.36 41.74
N CYS A 24 -20.81 -16.85 40.69
CA CYS A 24 -21.41 -17.00 39.37
C CYS A 24 -22.62 -17.96 39.39
N MET A 25 -22.66 -18.92 40.31
CA MET A 25 -23.81 -19.82 40.48
C MET A 25 -24.98 -19.14 41.21
N MET A 26 -24.67 -18.21 42.11
CA MET A 26 -25.63 -17.54 43.00
C MET A 26 -26.19 -16.23 42.40
N THR A 27 -25.64 -15.78 41.26
CA THR A 27 -26.06 -14.55 40.59
C THR A 27 -27.34 -14.80 39.78
N SER A 28 -28.33 -13.91 39.90
CA SER A 28 -29.59 -14.03 39.17
C SER A 28 -29.39 -13.96 37.65
N GLU A 29 -30.20 -14.71 36.89
CA GLU A 29 -30.18 -14.71 35.41
C GLU A 29 -30.29 -13.29 34.85
N LYS A 30 -31.18 -12.45 35.41
CA LYS A 30 -31.34 -11.05 35.01
C LYS A 30 -30.05 -10.23 35.16
N LYS A 31 -29.30 -10.43 36.24
CA LYS A 31 -28.01 -9.76 36.49
C LYS A 31 -26.93 -10.28 35.55
N ILE A 32 -26.88 -11.59 35.28
CA ILE A 32 -25.94 -12.21 34.33
C ILE A 32 -26.19 -11.69 32.90
N MET A 33 -27.44 -11.69 32.44
CA MET A 33 -27.83 -11.21 31.11
C MET A 33 -27.48 -9.73 30.91
N ALA A 34 -27.72 -8.89 31.92
CA ALA A 34 -27.36 -7.47 31.87
C ALA A 34 -25.85 -7.27 31.78
N ILE A 35 -25.06 -8.01 32.57
CA ILE A 35 -23.60 -7.93 32.57
C ILE A 35 -23.01 -8.45 31.25
N MET A 36 -23.47 -9.60 30.76
CA MET A 36 -22.98 -10.18 29.51
C MET A 36 -23.36 -9.31 28.31
N SER A 37 -24.54 -8.70 28.30
CA SER A 37 -24.90 -7.73 27.25
C SER A 37 -23.97 -6.52 27.23
N ILE A 38 -23.55 -6.02 28.40
CA ILE A 38 -22.58 -4.92 28.45
C ILE A 38 -21.21 -5.39 27.94
N LEU A 39 -20.71 -6.53 28.43
CA LEU A 39 -19.38 -7.02 28.06
C LEU A 39 -19.29 -7.42 26.59
N VAL A 40 -20.25 -8.19 26.09
CA VAL A 40 -20.22 -8.75 24.74
C VAL A 40 -20.76 -7.77 23.71
N ASN A 41 -21.90 -7.12 23.97
CA ASN A 41 -22.55 -6.27 22.96
C ASN A 41 -22.11 -4.80 23.03
N GLU A 42 -21.97 -4.22 24.23
CA GLU A 42 -21.57 -2.79 24.36
C GLU A 42 -20.04 -2.62 24.31
N MET A 43 -19.28 -3.54 24.93
CA MET A 43 -17.82 -3.46 25.00
C MET A 43 -17.12 -4.31 23.93
N GLY A 44 -17.78 -5.33 23.39
CA GLY A 44 -17.26 -6.15 22.30
C GLY A 44 -16.39 -7.34 22.74
N TYR A 45 -16.36 -7.73 24.01
CA TYR A 45 -15.59 -8.91 24.44
C TYR A 45 -16.11 -10.21 23.80
N ASP A 46 -15.20 -11.11 23.40
CA ASP A 46 -15.61 -12.45 22.96
C ASP A 46 -16.02 -13.35 24.14
N SER A 47 -16.77 -14.42 23.85
CA SER A 47 -17.31 -15.32 24.85
C SER A 47 -16.22 -16.02 25.66
N SER A 48 -15.09 -16.37 25.02
CA SER A 48 -13.95 -17.01 25.70
C SER A 48 -13.29 -16.10 26.72
N SER A 49 -13.08 -14.83 26.36
CA SER A 49 -12.45 -13.82 27.21
C SER A 49 -13.29 -13.51 28.45
N THR A 50 -14.62 -13.46 28.30
CA THR A 50 -15.53 -13.28 29.45
C THR A 50 -15.55 -14.51 30.36
N ALA A 51 -15.42 -15.72 29.80
CA ALA A 51 -15.35 -16.98 30.56
C ALA A 51 -14.07 -17.12 31.40
N GLU A 52 -12.96 -16.55 30.92
CA GLU A 52 -11.69 -16.57 31.63
C GLU A 52 -11.65 -15.66 32.88
N CYS A 53 -12.60 -14.72 33.00
CA CYS A 53 -12.66 -13.75 34.10
C CYS A 53 -14.03 -13.73 34.83
N PRO A 54 -14.37 -14.80 35.56
CA PRO A 54 -15.68 -14.94 36.20
C PRO A 54 -15.93 -13.95 37.36
N SER A 55 -14.89 -13.28 37.89
CA SER A 55 -15.00 -12.23 38.91
C SER A 55 -15.78 -11.00 38.44
N ILE A 56 -15.87 -10.77 37.13
CA ILE A 56 -16.56 -9.62 36.54
C ILE A 56 -18.08 -9.75 36.65
N ILE A 57 -18.60 -10.98 36.73
CA ILE A 57 -20.04 -11.27 36.84
C ILE A 57 -20.61 -10.81 38.19
N ASP A 58 -19.77 -10.73 39.22
CA ASP A 58 -20.19 -10.23 40.53
C ASP A 58 -20.28 -8.68 40.56
N CYS A 59 -19.54 -8.02 39.68
CA CYS A 59 -19.32 -6.58 39.72
C CYS A 59 -20.47 -5.74 39.15
N SER A 60 -20.74 -4.57 39.74
CA SER A 60 -21.65 -3.57 39.18
C SER A 60 -20.97 -2.74 38.07
N LEU A 61 -20.81 -3.35 36.89
CA LEU A 61 -20.08 -2.78 35.75
C LEU A 61 -20.57 -1.40 35.32
N LYS A 62 -21.90 -1.24 35.12
CA LYS A 62 -22.50 -0.02 34.57
C LYS A 62 -22.59 1.14 35.58
N ARG A 63 -22.80 0.84 36.86
CA ARG A 63 -23.01 1.87 37.91
C ARG A 63 -21.75 2.22 38.70
N ARG A 64 -20.74 1.35 38.77
CA ARG A 64 -19.55 1.57 39.62
C ARG A 64 -18.22 1.47 38.87
N ILE A 65 -18.00 0.46 38.04
CA ILE A 65 -16.67 0.21 37.47
C ILE A 65 -16.37 1.13 36.29
N ILE A 66 -17.24 1.17 35.28
CA ILE A 66 -17.03 1.99 34.08
C ILE A 66 -16.88 3.48 34.45
N PRO A 67 -17.79 4.09 35.24
CA PRO A 67 -17.65 5.49 35.65
C PRO A 67 -16.39 5.76 36.49
N ARG A 68 -15.95 4.79 37.30
CA ARG A 68 -14.73 4.93 38.12
C ARG A 68 -13.46 4.90 37.27
N TYR A 69 -13.42 4.07 36.23
CA TYR A 69 -12.31 4.05 35.28
C TYR A 69 -12.32 5.27 34.36
N GLU A 70 -13.50 5.71 33.93
CA GLU A 70 -13.66 6.96 33.16
C GLU A 70 -13.21 8.16 33.99
N ALA A 71 -13.70 8.33 35.23
CA ALA A 71 -13.26 9.39 36.13
C ALA A 71 -11.76 9.32 36.47
N PHE A 72 -11.19 8.11 36.60
CA PHE A 72 -9.76 7.93 36.81
C PHE A 72 -8.96 8.41 35.59
N LEU A 73 -9.34 7.97 34.39
CA LEU A 73 -8.66 8.37 33.16
C LEU A 73 -8.86 9.84 32.84
N GLU A 74 -10.05 10.40 33.06
CA GLU A 74 -10.31 11.84 32.91
C GLU A 74 -9.42 12.67 33.83
N LYS A 75 -9.23 12.27 35.09
CA LYS A 75 -8.32 12.96 36.02
C LYS A 75 -6.85 12.75 35.71
N PHE A 76 -6.45 11.54 35.32
CA PHE A 76 -5.06 11.19 35.06
C PHE A 76 -4.57 11.72 33.69
N VAL A 77 -5.48 11.77 32.72
CA VAL A 77 -5.26 12.17 31.33
C VAL A 77 -5.84 13.57 31.07
N SER A 78 -6.16 14.37 32.10
CA SER A 78 -6.87 15.66 31.99
C SER A 78 -6.23 16.66 31.02
N LYS A 79 -4.91 16.56 30.77
CA LYS A 79 -4.18 17.37 29.77
C LYS A 79 -4.28 16.84 28.32
N TYR A 80 -4.93 15.69 28.12
CA TYR A 80 -4.98 14.89 26.91
C TYR A 80 -6.37 14.25 26.70
N GLU A 81 -7.41 14.91 27.19
CA GLU A 81 -8.82 14.46 27.23
C GLU A 81 -9.32 13.88 25.89
N GLN A 82 -8.87 14.45 24.75
CA GLN A 82 -9.15 13.96 23.39
C GLN A 82 -8.71 12.50 23.11
N HIS A 83 -7.83 11.93 23.94
CA HIS A 83 -7.30 10.57 23.80
C HIS A 83 -7.91 9.56 24.78
N VAL A 84 -8.72 10.01 25.75
CA VAL A 84 -9.46 9.15 26.69
C VAL A 84 -10.36 8.15 25.95
N PRO A 85 -11.07 8.50 24.86
CA PRO A 85 -11.85 7.51 24.09
C PRO A 85 -10.99 6.40 23.46
N GLY A 86 -9.74 6.71 23.07
CA GLY A 86 -8.80 5.74 22.49
C GLY A 86 -8.26 4.75 23.53
N LEU A 87 -7.89 5.24 24.72
CA LEU A 87 -7.53 4.39 25.86
C LEU A 87 -8.72 3.57 26.35
N MET A 88 -9.92 4.16 26.41
CA MET A 88 -11.14 3.42 26.74
C MET A 88 -11.46 2.36 25.69
N LYS A 89 -11.20 2.59 24.41
CA LYS A 89 -11.30 1.54 23.37
C LYS A 89 -10.33 0.38 23.62
N VAL A 90 -9.15 0.65 24.19
CA VAL A 90 -8.15 -0.37 24.53
C VAL A 90 -8.58 -1.17 25.76
N PHE A 91 -9.15 -0.50 26.77
CA PHE A 91 -9.78 -1.15 27.93
C PHE A 91 -11.15 -1.81 27.61
N LYS A 92 -11.76 -1.47 26.48
CA LYS A 92 -12.97 -2.10 25.92
C LYS A 92 -12.63 -3.20 24.90
N GLY A 93 -11.42 -3.23 24.35
CA GLY A 93 -11.02 -4.13 23.27
C GLY A 93 -10.85 -5.59 23.72
N HIS A 94 -11.15 -6.50 22.79
CA HIS A 94 -11.36 -7.96 22.86
C HIS A 94 -10.51 -8.86 23.77
N LYS A 95 -9.54 -8.41 24.58
CA LYS A 95 -8.58 -9.36 25.19
C LYS A 95 -8.41 -9.36 26.70
N PHE A 96 -8.82 -8.34 27.46
CA PHE A 96 -8.38 -8.25 28.87
C PHE A 96 -9.42 -7.74 29.86
N PRO A 97 -10.55 -8.44 30.05
CA PRO A 97 -11.62 -7.98 30.93
C PRO A 97 -11.18 -7.91 32.41
N ALA A 98 -10.19 -8.72 32.82
CA ALA A 98 -9.65 -8.74 34.20
C ALA A 98 -9.11 -7.40 34.72
N ILE A 99 -8.68 -6.50 33.83
CA ILE A 99 -8.22 -5.17 34.23
C ILE A 99 -9.35 -4.33 34.83
N LEU A 100 -10.61 -4.59 34.44
CA LEU A 100 -11.79 -3.87 34.91
C LEU A 100 -12.18 -4.28 36.34
N SER A 101 -11.77 -5.46 36.79
CA SER A 101 -12.00 -5.92 38.18
C SER A 101 -11.06 -5.29 39.20
N SER A 102 -10.05 -4.55 38.76
CA SER A 102 -9.03 -3.96 39.65
C SER A 102 -9.41 -2.56 40.13
N ASP A 103 -8.72 -2.08 41.18
CA ASP A 103 -8.83 -0.67 41.59
C ASP A 103 -7.91 0.19 40.71
N PRO A 104 -8.42 1.16 39.93
CA PRO A 104 -7.59 1.91 38.99
C PRO A 104 -6.58 2.81 39.71
N HIS A 105 -6.91 3.36 40.89
CA HIS A 105 -6.00 4.20 41.65
C HIS A 105 -4.89 3.41 42.34
N LYS A 106 -5.19 2.19 42.81
CA LYS A 106 -4.18 1.33 43.46
C LYS A 106 -3.35 0.52 42.46
N THR A 107 -3.92 0.18 41.30
CA THR A 107 -3.32 -0.78 40.35
C THR A 107 -2.73 -0.11 39.13
N LEU A 108 -3.46 0.85 38.52
CA LEU A 108 -3.02 1.50 37.28
C LEU A 108 -2.19 2.75 37.57
N LYS A 109 -2.63 3.60 38.50
CA LYS A 109 -1.92 4.86 38.83
C LYS A 109 -0.41 4.66 39.05
N PRO A 110 0.06 3.71 39.87
CA PRO A 110 1.50 3.53 40.10
C PRO A 110 2.26 3.17 38.82
N LYS A 111 1.66 2.34 37.95
CA LYS A 111 2.26 1.94 36.67
C LYS A 111 2.38 3.11 35.70
N PHE A 112 1.32 3.92 35.61
CA PHE A 112 1.32 5.11 34.75
C PHE A 112 2.28 6.18 35.28
N ASP A 113 2.30 6.44 36.59
CA ASP A 113 3.23 7.37 37.22
C ASP A 113 4.68 6.93 37.00
N PHE A 114 4.96 5.64 37.15
CA PHE A 114 6.27 5.08 36.87
C PHE A 114 6.68 5.33 35.41
N LEU A 115 5.88 4.90 34.43
CA LEU A 115 6.19 5.10 33.01
C LEU A 115 6.38 6.59 32.66
N ASN A 116 5.56 7.46 33.24
CA ASN A 116 5.67 8.91 33.08
C ASN A 116 7.01 9.43 33.65
N SER A 117 7.38 8.99 34.86
CA SER A 117 8.65 9.35 35.51
C SER A 117 9.88 8.88 34.72
N LYS A 118 9.76 7.79 33.94
CA LYS A 118 10.82 7.25 33.08
C LYS A 118 10.88 7.91 31.69
N GLY A 119 10.08 8.94 31.45
CA GLY A 119 10.09 9.74 30.22
C GLY A 119 9.07 9.30 29.16
N LEU A 120 8.14 8.40 29.49
CA LEU A 120 7.06 7.98 28.62
C LEU A 120 5.78 8.74 29.04
N SER A 121 5.60 9.95 28.51
CA SER A 121 4.56 10.91 28.94
C SER A 121 3.61 11.33 27.81
N GLY A 122 2.45 11.88 28.20
CA GLY A 122 1.45 12.45 27.30
C GLY A 122 1.01 11.52 26.17
N LEU A 123 0.97 12.03 24.93
CA LEU A 123 0.56 11.25 23.75
C LEU A 123 1.43 10.00 23.52
N GLN A 124 2.71 10.04 23.91
CA GLN A 124 3.58 8.87 23.77
C GLN A 124 3.12 7.72 24.68
N LEU A 125 2.63 8.02 25.88
CA LEU A 125 2.08 7.04 26.82
C LEU A 125 0.78 6.45 26.32
N VAL A 126 -0.13 7.30 25.86
CA VAL A 126 -1.40 6.86 25.27
C VAL A 126 -1.13 5.91 24.09
N ASN A 127 -0.29 6.32 23.14
CA ASN A 127 0.03 5.50 21.97
C ASN A 127 0.70 4.19 22.37
N PHE A 128 1.65 4.23 23.32
CA PHE A 128 2.33 3.02 23.79
C PHE A 128 1.36 2.02 24.43
N ILE A 129 0.51 2.47 25.36
CA ILE A 129 -0.49 1.62 26.01
C ILE A 129 -1.54 1.12 25.00
N SER A 130 -1.89 1.93 24.01
CA SER A 130 -2.86 1.54 22.98
C SER A 130 -2.37 0.41 22.09
N VAL A 131 -1.08 0.42 21.74
CA VAL A 131 -0.48 -0.67 20.98
C VAL A 131 -0.20 -1.87 21.90
N TYR A 132 0.10 -1.64 23.19
CA TYR A 132 0.60 -2.66 24.12
C TYR A 132 -0.10 -2.68 25.49
N PRO A 133 -1.40 -3.02 25.54
CA PRO A 133 -2.16 -2.99 26.79
C PRO A 133 -1.73 -4.04 27.83
N THR A 134 -1.10 -5.13 27.40
CA THR A 134 -0.70 -6.25 28.26
C THR A 134 0.27 -5.86 29.36
N ILE A 135 1.05 -4.78 29.18
CA ILE A 135 1.94 -4.27 30.23
C ILE A 135 1.17 -3.93 31.53
N LEU A 136 -0.09 -3.51 31.40
CA LEU A 136 -0.93 -3.15 32.54
C LEU A 136 -1.40 -4.37 33.33
N MET A 137 -1.24 -5.60 32.80
CA MET A 137 -1.57 -6.84 33.49
C MET A 137 -0.43 -7.37 34.37
N TYR A 138 0.82 -6.99 34.07
CA TYR A 138 1.95 -7.46 34.86
C TYR A 138 1.94 -6.83 36.26
N SER A 139 2.41 -7.59 37.25
CA SER A 139 2.59 -7.07 38.60
C SER A 139 3.58 -5.91 38.57
N PHE A 140 3.21 -4.79 39.20
CA PHE A 140 4.05 -3.60 39.21
C PHE A 140 5.38 -3.88 39.93
N ASP A 141 5.30 -4.39 41.16
CA ASP A 141 6.45 -4.58 42.03
C ASP A 141 7.24 -5.86 41.72
N LYS A 142 6.58 -6.91 41.21
CA LYS A 142 7.23 -8.21 40.95
C LYS A 142 7.75 -8.38 39.53
N VAL A 143 7.24 -7.61 38.57
CA VAL A 143 7.56 -7.78 37.15
C VAL A 143 8.02 -6.48 36.52
N ILE A 144 7.22 -5.42 36.55
CA ILE A 144 7.52 -4.20 35.80
C ILE A 144 8.80 -3.53 36.32
N ILE A 145 8.88 -3.27 37.64
CA ILE A 145 10.05 -2.62 38.24
C ILE A 145 11.32 -3.49 38.07
N PRO A 146 11.34 -4.77 38.50
CA PRO A 146 12.55 -5.58 38.39
C PRO A 146 13.03 -5.75 36.93
N SER A 147 12.11 -6.02 36.00
CA SER A 147 12.46 -6.13 34.58
C SER A 147 13.02 -4.82 34.01
N PHE A 148 12.45 -3.68 34.42
CA PHE A 148 12.94 -2.38 33.98
C PHE A 148 14.35 -2.10 34.52
N ASP A 149 14.58 -2.39 35.79
CA ASP A 149 15.87 -2.16 36.44
C ASP A 149 16.97 -3.07 35.89
N ILE A 150 16.65 -4.33 35.57
CA ILE A 150 17.58 -5.25 34.87
C ILE A 150 17.93 -4.70 33.48
N LEU A 151 16.94 -4.25 32.70
CA LEU A 151 17.25 -3.65 31.39
C LEU A 151 18.06 -2.38 31.56
N LYS A 152 17.76 -1.56 32.57
CA LYS A 152 18.49 -0.33 32.88
C LYS A 152 19.93 -0.61 33.28
N SER A 153 20.21 -1.68 34.03
CA SER A 153 21.58 -2.03 34.40
C SER A 153 22.42 -2.37 33.17
N ILE A 154 21.81 -2.89 32.10
CA ILE A 154 22.47 -3.20 30.83
C ILE A 154 22.62 -1.97 29.94
N VAL A 155 21.58 -1.13 29.79
CA VAL A 155 21.61 -0.01 28.83
C VAL A 155 21.87 1.36 29.44
N HIS A 156 22.10 1.37 30.75
CA HIS A 156 22.51 2.49 31.60
C HIS A 156 21.64 3.76 31.53
N SER A 157 20.43 3.68 30.97
CA SER A 157 19.55 4.85 30.80
C SER A 157 18.08 4.48 30.69
N ASP A 158 17.22 5.20 31.43
CA ASP A 158 15.76 5.07 31.36
C ASP A 158 15.27 5.30 29.92
N LYS A 159 15.82 6.30 29.22
CA LYS A 159 15.49 6.61 27.81
C LYS A 159 15.79 5.44 26.87
N ASN A 160 16.88 4.71 27.13
CA ASN A 160 17.27 3.55 26.33
C ASN A 160 16.32 2.37 26.59
N VAL A 161 15.92 2.14 27.84
CA VAL A 161 14.91 1.12 28.19
C VAL A 161 13.57 1.44 27.52
N ILE A 162 13.12 2.70 27.57
CA ILE A 162 11.91 3.13 26.86
C ILE A 162 12.02 2.90 25.34
N THR A 163 13.21 3.12 24.76
CA THR A 163 13.45 2.86 23.33
C THR A 163 13.33 1.37 23.00
N ILE A 164 13.82 0.49 23.88
CA ILE A 164 13.66 -0.97 23.77
C ILE A 164 12.19 -1.34 23.82
N MET A 165 11.46 -0.84 24.83
CA MET A 165 10.03 -1.12 25.01
C MET A 165 9.20 -0.71 23.80
N LYS A 166 9.49 0.46 23.20
CA LYS A 166 8.83 0.95 21.98
C LYS A 166 9.11 0.07 20.76
N ARG A 167 10.27 -0.60 20.69
CA ARG A 167 10.65 -1.49 19.57
C ARG A 167 10.18 -2.93 19.78
N ASN A 168 10.15 -3.41 21.01
CA ASN A 168 9.67 -4.73 21.39
C ASN A 168 9.00 -4.69 22.77
N HIS A 169 7.68 -4.77 22.78
CA HIS A 169 6.85 -4.58 23.96
C HIS A 169 6.83 -5.76 24.93
N TRP A 170 7.17 -6.97 24.47
CA TRP A 170 7.23 -8.16 25.34
C TRP A 170 8.47 -8.22 26.22
N THR A 171 9.42 -7.29 26.03
CA THR A 171 10.72 -7.31 26.70
C THR A 171 10.63 -7.15 28.22
N LEU A 172 9.53 -6.62 28.77
CA LEU A 172 9.34 -6.48 30.23
C LEU A 172 8.72 -7.69 30.93
N SER A 173 8.38 -8.77 30.22
CA SER A 173 7.91 -9.98 30.88
C SER A 173 9.09 -10.67 31.59
N THR A 174 8.86 -11.22 32.79
CA THR A 174 9.91 -11.92 33.56
C THR A 174 10.56 -13.04 32.75
N ASN A 175 9.77 -13.81 31.99
CA ASN A 175 10.30 -14.87 31.14
C ASN A 175 11.22 -14.31 30.03
N THR A 176 10.84 -13.20 29.39
CA THR A 176 11.65 -12.59 28.34
C THR A 176 12.96 -11.99 28.88
N VAL A 177 12.92 -11.32 30.03
CA VAL A 177 14.14 -10.79 30.67
C VAL A 177 15.06 -11.92 31.08
N ASN A 178 14.53 -13.01 31.65
CA ASN A 178 15.35 -14.17 32.02
C ASN A 178 16.03 -14.81 30.80
N LYS A 179 15.31 -15.01 29.70
CA LYS A 179 15.90 -15.50 28.43
C LYS A 179 16.98 -14.55 27.92
N LEU A 180 16.73 -13.25 27.97
CA LEU A 180 17.70 -12.24 27.56
C LEU A 180 18.96 -12.32 28.41
N MET A 181 18.85 -12.49 29.73
CA MET A 181 20.00 -12.63 30.62
C MET A 181 20.82 -13.87 30.27
N VAL A 182 20.18 -15.03 30.13
CA VAL A 182 20.85 -16.28 29.73
C VAL A 182 21.57 -16.12 28.38
N ASN A 183 20.95 -15.45 27.41
CA ASN A 183 21.56 -15.23 26.10
C ASN A 183 22.71 -14.21 26.15
N LEU A 184 22.64 -13.19 27.01
CA LEU A 184 23.75 -12.26 27.22
C LEU A 184 24.92 -12.95 27.95
N ASP A 185 24.64 -13.83 28.91
CA ASP A 185 25.66 -14.62 29.61
C ASP A 185 26.38 -15.55 28.64
N LEU A 186 25.65 -16.22 27.74
CA LEU A 186 26.26 -17.00 26.67
C LEU A 186 27.22 -16.12 25.83
N LEU A 187 26.78 -14.93 25.39
CA LEU A 187 27.65 -14.05 24.61
C LEU A 187 28.89 -13.58 25.38
N ARG A 188 28.80 -13.40 26.70
CA ARG A 188 29.97 -13.12 27.55
C ARG A 188 30.95 -14.29 27.54
N THR A 189 30.46 -15.52 27.74
CA THR A 189 31.28 -16.73 27.70
C THR A 189 31.96 -16.91 26.34
N GLU A 190 31.27 -16.53 25.26
CA GLU A 190 31.80 -16.57 23.89
C GLU A 190 32.74 -15.40 23.55
N GLY A 191 33.05 -14.51 24.50
CA GLY A 191 34.04 -13.45 24.33
C GLY A 191 33.52 -12.15 23.70
N VAL A 192 32.20 -11.93 23.66
CA VAL A 192 31.63 -10.67 23.17
C VAL A 192 31.80 -9.56 24.22
N PRO A 193 32.39 -8.41 23.87
CA PRO A 193 32.58 -7.29 24.81
C PRO A 193 31.26 -6.73 25.33
N GLU A 194 31.15 -6.54 26.64
CA GLU A 194 29.94 -5.99 27.26
C GLU A 194 29.56 -4.59 26.74
N THR A 195 30.56 -3.80 26.34
CA THR A 195 30.38 -2.46 25.75
C THR A 195 29.53 -2.49 24.46
N ASN A 196 29.41 -3.65 23.80
CA ASN A 196 28.59 -3.82 22.60
C ASN A 196 27.11 -4.10 22.90
N PHE A 197 26.79 -4.64 24.08
CA PHE A 197 25.42 -5.04 24.41
C PHE A 197 24.41 -3.87 24.42
N PRO A 198 24.70 -2.70 25.02
CA PRO A 198 23.73 -1.60 25.07
C PRO A 198 23.25 -1.20 23.67
N LYS A 199 24.20 -0.92 22.76
CA LYS A 199 23.91 -0.47 21.40
C LYS A 199 23.08 -1.50 20.63
N TYR A 200 23.41 -2.78 20.81
CA TYR A 200 22.74 -3.85 20.07
C TYR A 200 21.35 -4.15 20.63
N LEU A 201 21.22 -4.23 21.95
CA LEU A 201 19.96 -4.48 22.63
C LEU A 201 18.95 -3.36 22.36
N ILE A 202 19.37 -2.09 22.42
CA ILE A 202 18.53 -0.94 22.06
C ILE A 202 18.04 -1.05 20.62
N SER A 203 18.94 -1.45 19.71
CA SER A 203 18.60 -1.45 18.30
C SER A 203 17.75 -2.65 17.89
N LYS A 204 18.01 -3.85 18.43
CA LYS A 204 17.47 -5.16 18.03
C LYS A 204 17.11 -6.07 19.22
N PRO A 205 16.17 -5.66 20.08
CA PRO A 205 15.85 -6.40 21.31
C PRO A 205 15.27 -7.80 21.07
N ARG A 206 14.61 -8.04 19.94
CA ARG A 206 14.00 -9.34 19.63
C ARG A 206 15.02 -10.47 19.43
N ALA A 207 16.24 -10.16 18.99
CA ALA A 207 17.27 -11.18 18.75
C ALA A 207 17.67 -11.91 20.05
N PHE A 208 17.63 -11.22 21.20
CA PHE A 208 18.00 -11.77 22.50
C PHE A 208 16.84 -12.44 23.25
N ALA A 209 15.62 -12.38 22.70
CA ALA A 209 14.42 -12.93 23.34
C ALA A 209 14.12 -14.38 22.90
N LEU A 210 15.00 -14.98 22.08
CA LEU A 210 14.90 -16.38 21.66
C LEU A 210 15.11 -17.32 22.87
N ASP A 211 14.62 -18.54 22.76
CA ASP A 211 14.99 -19.60 23.69
C ASP A 211 16.50 -19.88 23.63
N ALA A 212 17.06 -20.30 24.77
CA ALA A 212 18.51 -20.44 24.94
C ALA A 212 19.13 -21.45 23.96
N ASN A 213 18.43 -22.54 23.64
CA ASN A 213 18.92 -23.56 22.72
C ASN A 213 19.00 -23.02 21.30
N SER A 214 17.91 -22.43 20.78
CA SER A 214 17.91 -21.85 19.43
C SER A 214 18.87 -20.67 19.31
N PHE A 215 19.01 -19.87 20.38
CA PHE A 215 19.99 -18.78 20.40
C PHE A 215 21.43 -19.32 20.34
N LYS A 216 21.72 -20.37 21.10
CA LYS A 216 23.02 -21.05 21.08
C LYS A 216 23.33 -21.64 19.70
N GLU A 217 22.39 -22.34 19.08
CA GLU A 217 22.55 -22.86 17.71
C GLU A 217 22.90 -21.75 16.71
N ILE A 218 22.28 -20.58 16.83
CA ILE A 218 22.62 -19.41 15.99
C ILE A 218 24.02 -18.89 16.30
N VAL A 219 24.41 -18.80 17.57
CA VAL A 219 25.76 -18.36 17.98
C VAL A 219 26.83 -19.30 17.44
N ASP A 220 26.63 -20.61 17.58
CA ASP A 220 27.54 -21.64 17.05
C ASP A 220 27.64 -21.54 15.53
N LYS A 221 26.50 -21.43 14.83
CA LYS A 221 26.48 -21.24 13.36
C LYS A 221 27.24 -19.98 12.92
N VAL A 222 27.11 -18.87 13.67
CA VAL A 222 27.84 -17.63 13.36
C VAL A 222 29.35 -17.81 13.58
N LYS A 223 29.76 -18.54 14.62
CA LYS A 223 31.18 -18.88 14.84
C LYS A 223 31.72 -19.76 13.73
N ASP A 224 30.97 -20.78 13.31
CA ASP A 224 31.36 -21.69 12.22
C ASP A 224 31.52 -20.95 10.88
N THR A 225 30.76 -19.87 10.66
CA THR A 225 30.94 -19.01 9.48
C THR A 225 32.18 -18.09 9.56
N GLY A 226 32.93 -18.11 10.67
CA GLY A 226 34.19 -17.40 10.84
C GLY A 226 34.07 -15.94 11.30
N PHE A 227 33.00 -15.58 12.01
CA PHE A 227 32.92 -14.26 12.66
C PHE A 227 33.68 -14.25 13.98
N ASP A 228 34.42 -13.16 14.21
CA ASP A 228 35.12 -12.89 15.46
C ASP A 228 34.16 -12.30 16.51
N PRO A 229 33.93 -12.99 17.66
CA PRO A 229 33.04 -12.52 18.73
C PRO A 229 33.38 -11.14 19.30
N SER A 230 34.65 -10.71 19.20
CA SER A 230 35.07 -9.39 19.68
C SER A 230 34.52 -8.24 18.82
N LYS A 231 34.15 -8.52 17.57
CA LYS A 231 33.71 -7.52 16.60
C LYS A 231 32.19 -7.33 16.61
N THR A 232 31.76 -6.08 16.44
CA THR A 232 30.33 -5.74 16.36
C THR A 232 29.60 -6.44 15.19
N THR A 233 30.31 -6.86 14.15
CA THR A 233 29.76 -7.64 13.02
C THR A 233 29.23 -9.01 13.45
N PHE A 234 29.76 -9.61 14.51
CA PHE A 234 29.28 -10.87 15.09
C PHE A 234 27.82 -10.75 15.53
N LEU A 235 27.48 -9.71 16.30
CA LEU A 235 26.10 -9.45 16.72
C LEU A 235 25.19 -9.13 15.52
N ILE A 236 25.72 -8.50 14.47
CA ILE A 236 24.98 -8.26 13.22
C ILE A 236 24.65 -9.56 12.50
N ALA A 237 25.57 -10.52 12.47
CA ALA A 237 25.36 -11.84 11.91
C ALA A 237 24.32 -12.65 12.71
N ILE A 238 24.42 -12.67 14.04
CA ILE A 238 23.42 -13.31 14.92
C ILE A 238 22.02 -12.78 14.61
N HIS A 239 21.85 -11.47 14.53
CA HIS A 239 20.56 -10.88 14.22
C HIS A 239 20.11 -11.10 12.76
N ALA A 240 21.03 -11.32 11.81
CA ALA A 240 20.65 -11.73 10.46
C ALA A 240 19.99 -13.12 10.51
N PHE A 241 20.67 -14.11 11.08
CA PHE A 241 20.16 -15.46 11.25
C PHE A 241 18.88 -15.51 12.08
N SER A 242 18.85 -14.82 13.23
CA SER A 242 17.68 -14.80 14.12
C SER A 242 16.42 -14.20 13.50
N SER A 243 16.55 -13.52 12.35
CA SER A 243 15.45 -12.81 11.69
C SER A 243 14.82 -13.55 10.51
N MET A 244 15.32 -14.74 10.17
CA MET A 244 14.81 -15.52 9.05
C MET A 244 14.89 -17.03 9.31
N SER A 245 14.01 -17.80 8.66
CA SER A 245 14.07 -19.26 8.69
C SER A 245 15.21 -19.79 7.82
N GLU A 246 15.63 -21.03 8.08
CA GLU A 246 16.61 -21.74 7.23
C GLU A 246 16.19 -21.80 5.76
N ALA A 247 14.90 -22.03 5.47
CA ALA A 247 14.38 -21.99 4.11
C ALA A 247 14.59 -20.62 3.46
N SER A 248 14.27 -19.54 4.17
CA SER A 248 14.47 -18.18 3.66
C SER A 248 15.94 -17.81 3.51
N TRP A 249 16.84 -18.39 4.31
CA TRP A 249 18.28 -18.26 4.12
C TRP A 249 18.73 -18.95 2.83
N ARG A 250 18.33 -20.22 2.63
CA ARG A 250 18.65 -21.01 1.42
C ARG A 250 18.15 -20.34 0.14
N GLU A 251 16.91 -19.87 0.13
CA GLU A 251 16.35 -19.14 -1.02
C GLU A 251 17.22 -17.93 -1.40
N LYS A 252 17.75 -17.18 -0.42
CA LYS A 252 18.64 -16.04 -0.71
C LYS A 252 20.01 -16.47 -1.20
N MET A 253 20.56 -17.55 -0.66
CA MET A 253 21.77 -18.16 -1.20
C MET A 253 21.56 -18.50 -2.68
N ASP A 254 20.43 -19.11 -3.03
CA ASP A 254 20.10 -19.48 -4.41
C ASP A 254 19.90 -18.27 -5.32
N VAL A 255 19.41 -17.14 -4.80
CA VAL A 255 19.40 -15.87 -5.54
C VAL A 255 20.81 -15.45 -5.93
N TYR A 256 21.77 -15.47 -4.99
CA TYR A 256 23.16 -15.10 -5.29
C TYR A 256 23.84 -16.12 -6.22
N LYS A 257 23.59 -17.43 -6.02
CA LYS A 257 24.07 -18.50 -6.91
C LYS A 257 23.57 -18.33 -8.35
N ARG A 258 22.33 -17.89 -8.56
CA ARG A 258 21.80 -17.54 -9.90
C ARG A 258 22.55 -16.40 -10.60
N TRP A 259 23.30 -15.59 -9.86
CA TRP A 259 24.20 -14.57 -10.42
C TRP A 259 25.65 -15.05 -10.52
N GLY A 260 25.90 -16.35 -10.40
CA GLY A 260 27.21 -16.97 -10.57
C GLY A 260 28.12 -16.89 -9.35
N TRP A 261 27.59 -16.59 -8.15
CA TRP A 261 28.40 -16.61 -6.93
C TRP A 261 28.54 -18.03 -6.38
N SER A 262 29.76 -18.41 -5.98
CA SER A 262 29.99 -19.63 -5.20
C SER A 262 29.51 -19.49 -3.76
N GLU A 263 29.38 -20.62 -3.05
CA GLU A 263 29.02 -20.62 -1.64
C GLU A 263 30.02 -19.80 -0.80
N ASP A 264 31.32 -19.98 -1.04
CA ASP A 264 32.39 -19.25 -0.36
C ASP A 264 32.34 -17.74 -0.60
N GLN A 265 31.95 -17.33 -1.81
CA GLN A 265 31.80 -15.92 -2.15
C GLN A 265 30.60 -15.30 -1.43
N ILE A 266 29.49 -16.03 -1.32
CA ILE A 266 28.33 -15.58 -0.55
C ILE A 266 28.67 -15.49 0.93
N GLN A 267 29.36 -16.50 1.49
CA GLN A 267 29.82 -16.46 2.87
C GLN A 267 30.78 -15.30 3.12
N THR A 268 31.70 -15.02 2.19
CA THR A 268 32.61 -13.87 2.28
C THR A 268 31.85 -12.54 2.21
N ALA A 269 30.88 -12.42 1.31
CA ALA A 269 29.99 -11.25 1.25
C ALA A 269 29.19 -11.08 2.55
N PHE A 270 28.71 -12.17 3.14
CA PHE A 270 28.00 -12.17 4.41
C PHE A 270 28.92 -11.73 5.56
N ARG A 271 30.16 -12.23 5.64
CA ARG A 271 31.18 -11.79 6.60
C ARG A 271 31.47 -10.30 6.51
N ASN A 272 31.57 -9.77 5.30
CA ASN A 272 31.86 -8.36 5.05
C ASN A 272 30.67 -7.44 5.41
N ASN A 273 29.44 -7.88 5.17
CA ASN A 273 28.25 -7.13 5.59
C ASN A 273 27.02 -8.04 5.74
N PRO A 274 26.71 -8.53 6.95
CA PRO A 274 25.63 -9.51 7.15
C PRO A 274 24.24 -9.00 6.74
N HIS A 275 24.08 -7.69 6.64
CA HIS A 275 22.84 -7.07 6.17
C HIS A 275 22.52 -7.35 4.69
N CYS A 276 23.46 -7.80 3.87
CA CYS A 276 23.16 -8.21 2.48
C CYS A 276 22.12 -9.34 2.44
N MET A 277 22.20 -10.30 3.37
CA MET A 277 21.24 -11.40 3.49
C MET A 277 19.88 -10.95 4.03
N LYS A 278 19.76 -9.71 4.52
CA LYS A 278 18.46 -9.14 4.92
C LYS A 278 17.75 -8.41 3.78
N ALA A 279 18.41 -8.18 2.65
CA ALA A 279 17.76 -7.62 1.48
C ALA A 279 16.73 -8.63 0.93
N SER A 280 15.59 -8.11 0.46
CA SER A 280 14.60 -8.97 -0.21
C SER A 280 15.16 -9.47 -1.55
N GLU A 281 14.69 -10.63 -2.01
CA GLU A 281 15.04 -11.15 -3.33
C GLU A 281 14.83 -10.11 -4.44
N LYS A 282 13.71 -9.38 -4.41
CA LYS A 282 13.43 -8.28 -5.37
C LYS A 282 14.53 -7.21 -5.33
N LYS A 283 15.02 -6.86 -4.14
CA LYS A 283 16.07 -5.86 -3.97
C LYS A 283 17.41 -6.39 -4.47
N ILE A 284 17.77 -7.63 -4.15
CA ILE A 284 19.01 -8.27 -4.61
C ILE A 284 19.02 -8.34 -6.14
N MET A 285 17.95 -8.85 -6.75
CA MET A 285 17.80 -8.94 -8.20
C MET A 285 17.91 -7.57 -8.88
N ALA A 286 17.26 -6.53 -8.34
CA ALA A 286 17.31 -5.20 -8.92
C ALA A 286 18.72 -4.57 -8.84
N VAL A 287 19.42 -4.76 -7.72
CA VAL A 287 20.79 -4.27 -7.55
C VAL A 287 21.77 -5.03 -8.47
N MET A 288 21.65 -6.35 -8.55
CA MET A 288 22.47 -7.17 -9.45
C MET A 288 22.23 -6.85 -10.92
N ASN A 289 20.96 -6.72 -11.34
CA ASN A 289 20.63 -6.34 -12.72
C ASN A 289 21.24 -4.98 -13.09
N PHE A 290 21.12 -4.00 -12.21
CA PHE A 290 21.69 -2.67 -12.44
C PHE A 290 23.22 -2.74 -12.60
N PHE A 291 23.94 -3.36 -11.65
CA PHE A 291 25.40 -3.37 -11.73
C PHE A 291 25.95 -4.29 -12.82
N VAL A 292 25.38 -5.49 -13.00
CA VAL A 292 25.89 -6.46 -13.97
C VAL A 292 25.43 -6.13 -15.39
N ASN A 293 24.13 -5.90 -15.59
CA ASN A 293 23.58 -5.78 -16.94
C ASN A 293 23.59 -4.33 -17.45
N GLU A 294 23.31 -3.34 -16.60
CA GLU A 294 23.27 -1.93 -17.04
C GLU A 294 24.63 -1.22 -16.94
N MET A 295 25.45 -1.60 -15.97
CA MET A 295 26.75 -0.97 -15.71
C MET A 295 27.95 -1.85 -16.11
N GLY A 296 27.74 -3.08 -16.57
CA GLY A 296 28.80 -3.96 -17.08
C GLY A 296 29.80 -4.44 -16.02
N HIS A 297 29.48 -4.35 -14.73
CA HIS A 297 30.35 -4.90 -13.68
C HIS A 297 30.30 -6.43 -13.67
N GLN A 298 31.46 -7.04 -13.45
CA GLN A 298 31.51 -8.49 -13.19
C GLN A 298 30.74 -8.80 -11.91
N SER A 299 29.84 -9.78 -11.97
CA SER A 299 29.04 -10.23 -10.82
C SER A 299 29.89 -10.51 -9.58
N LEU A 300 31.06 -11.15 -9.78
CA LEU A 300 32.00 -11.51 -8.72
C LEU A 300 32.58 -10.28 -7.98
N SER A 301 32.78 -9.16 -8.68
CA SER A 301 33.28 -7.92 -8.07
C SER A 301 32.27 -7.30 -7.09
N ILE A 302 30.98 -7.62 -7.25
CA ILE A 302 29.90 -7.15 -6.37
C ILE A 302 29.90 -7.92 -5.04
N ALA A 303 30.34 -9.19 -5.04
CA ALA A 303 30.47 -10.01 -3.83
C ALA A 303 31.45 -9.41 -2.82
N GLN A 304 32.47 -8.69 -3.31
CA GLN A 304 33.43 -7.97 -2.49
C GLN A 304 32.85 -6.68 -1.88
N HIS A 305 31.70 -6.20 -2.37
CA HIS A 305 31.08 -4.92 -1.99
C HIS A 305 29.62 -5.05 -1.53
N PRO A 306 29.28 -5.95 -0.59
CA PRO A 306 27.90 -6.32 -0.22
C PRO A 306 27.07 -5.19 0.41
N ARG A 307 27.67 -4.03 0.70
CA ARG A 307 26.95 -2.84 1.18
C ARG A 307 25.97 -2.29 0.14
N VAL A 308 26.22 -2.51 -1.15
CA VAL A 308 25.32 -2.02 -2.23
C VAL A 308 23.88 -2.53 -2.08
N PHE A 309 23.69 -3.73 -1.51
CA PHE A 309 22.35 -4.30 -1.26
C PHE A 309 21.58 -3.58 -0.16
N THR A 310 22.27 -2.82 0.71
CA THR A 310 21.68 -2.07 1.81
C THR A 310 21.36 -0.61 1.45
N CYS A 311 21.93 -0.09 0.37
CA CYS A 311 21.71 1.28 -0.09
C CYS A 311 20.42 1.40 -0.93
N SER A 312 19.82 2.59 -0.98
CA SER A 312 18.72 2.88 -1.90
C SER A 312 19.21 2.78 -3.35
N LEU A 313 18.58 1.93 -4.16
CA LEU A 313 19.00 1.76 -5.56
C LEU A 313 18.64 3.02 -6.35
N LYS A 314 17.41 3.52 -6.17
CA LYS A 314 16.87 4.68 -6.86
C LYS A 314 17.44 6.01 -6.39
N GLU A 315 17.56 6.20 -5.08
CA GLU A 315 17.89 7.52 -4.52
C GLU A 315 19.40 7.70 -4.30
N ARG A 316 20.19 6.61 -4.29
CA ARG A 316 21.63 6.70 -4.01
C ARG A 316 22.49 6.08 -5.10
N ILE A 317 22.26 4.81 -5.45
CA ILE A 317 23.16 4.08 -6.36
C ILE A 317 23.04 4.60 -7.80
N ILE A 318 21.84 4.62 -8.38
CA ILE A 318 21.60 5.06 -9.77
C ILE A 318 22.09 6.50 -10.01
N PRO A 319 21.73 7.52 -9.19
CA PRO A 319 22.18 8.91 -9.38
C PRO A 319 23.70 9.02 -9.47
N ARG A 320 24.39 8.34 -8.54
CA ARG A 320 25.84 8.40 -8.43
C ARG A 320 26.52 7.70 -9.59
N CYS A 321 26.05 6.52 -9.97
CA CYS A 321 26.56 5.80 -11.14
C CYS A 321 26.37 6.60 -12.44
N SER A 322 25.23 7.29 -12.60
CA SER A 322 24.97 8.17 -13.75
C SER A 322 25.95 9.34 -13.83
N VAL A 323 26.20 10.03 -12.71
CA VAL A 323 27.21 11.10 -12.65
C VAL A 323 28.60 10.58 -13.03
N ILE A 324 29.02 9.45 -12.44
CA ILE A 324 30.32 8.86 -12.75
C ILE A 324 30.42 8.47 -14.23
N ARG A 325 29.38 7.88 -14.80
CA ARG A 325 29.35 7.49 -16.22
C ARG A 325 29.53 8.69 -17.16
N ILE A 326 28.88 9.82 -16.87
CA ILE A 326 29.01 11.05 -17.68
C ILE A 326 30.43 11.62 -17.59
N LEU A 327 31.02 11.63 -16.39
CA LEU A 327 32.38 12.12 -16.20
C LEU A 327 33.41 11.25 -16.93
N VAL A 328 33.24 9.92 -16.90
CA VAL A 328 34.10 8.98 -17.63
C VAL A 328 33.94 9.17 -19.14
N SER A 329 32.71 9.27 -19.65
CA SER A 329 32.48 9.43 -21.10
C SER A 329 33.03 10.74 -21.67
N ARG A 330 33.18 11.76 -20.84
CA ARG A 330 33.80 13.04 -21.22
C ARG A 330 35.32 13.10 -20.94
N GLY A 331 35.92 12.01 -20.48
CA GLY A 331 37.36 11.92 -20.19
C GLY A 331 37.82 12.74 -18.97
N LEU A 332 36.89 13.19 -18.12
CA LEU A 332 37.18 14.09 -16.98
C LEU A 332 37.71 13.35 -15.75
N ILE A 333 37.46 12.05 -15.66
CA ILE A 333 38.00 11.14 -14.65
C ILE A 333 38.47 9.84 -15.32
N LYS A 334 39.55 9.25 -14.80
CA LYS A 334 40.00 7.92 -15.23
C LYS A 334 39.02 6.84 -14.76
N GLU A 335 38.88 5.80 -15.56
CA GLU A 335 37.90 4.74 -15.34
C GLU A 335 38.16 3.95 -14.03
N LYS A 336 37.05 3.57 -13.38
CA LYS A 336 36.88 2.80 -12.12
C LYS A 336 36.98 3.55 -10.79
N ILE A 337 35.92 4.30 -10.45
CA ILE A 337 35.58 4.57 -9.05
C ILE A 337 35.02 3.29 -8.42
N SER A 338 35.58 2.88 -7.28
CA SER A 338 35.12 1.68 -6.55
C SER A 338 33.65 1.76 -6.14
N MET A 339 32.94 0.64 -6.23
CA MET A 339 31.56 0.48 -5.71
C MET A 339 31.47 0.77 -4.21
N SER A 340 32.56 0.56 -3.46
CA SER A 340 32.67 0.99 -2.07
C SER A 340 32.45 2.48 -1.93
N THR A 341 33.12 3.29 -2.75
CA THR A 341 33.00 4.76 -2.77
C THR A 341 31.58 5.19 -3.11
N ILE A 342 30.95 4.56 -4.11
CA ILE A 342 29.57 4.86 -4.53
C ILE A 342 28.58 4.58 -3.40
N SER A 343 28.76 3.50 -2.64
CA SER A 343 27.84 3.10 -1.56
C SER A 343 28.08 3.84 -0.23
N THR A 344 29.33 4.10 0.14
CA THR A 344 29.71 4.60 1.48
C THR A 344 29.79 6.12 1.59
N MET A 345 30.18 6.82 0.51
CA MET A 345 30.42 8.26 0.57
C MET A 345 29.17 9.03 1.00
N VAL A 346 29.35 10.05 1.84
CA VAL A 346 28.25 10.94 2.26
C VAL A 346 27.83 11.82 1.08
N ASP A 347 26.55 12.16 0.98
CA ASP A 347 26.00 12.88 -0.18
C ASP A 347 26.73 14.22 -0.43
N LYS A 348 26.98 14.99 0.63
CA LYS A 348 27.75 16.25 0.56
C LYS A 348 29.12 16.06 -0.11
N SER A 349 29.90 15.10 0.37
CA SER A 349 31.24 14.82 -0.18
C SER A 349 31.20 14.29 -1.62
N PHE A 350 30.15 13.56 -2.00
CA PHE A 350 29.98 13.11 -3.38
C PHE A 350 29.68 14.29 -4.32
N VAL A 351 28.77 15.17 -3.92
CA VAL A 351 28.41 16.38 -4.68
C VAL A 351 29.61 17.29 -4.85
N GLU A 352 30.36 17.58 -3.79
CA GLU A 352 31.56 18.42 -3.86
C GLU A 352 32.62 17.82 -4.80
N LYS A 353 32.89 16.52 -4.70
CA LYS A 353 33.98 15.88 -5.46
C LYS A 353 33.64 15.61 -6.93
N PHE A 354 32.39 15.29 -7.26
CA PHE A 354 32.01 14.78 -8.58
C PHE A 354 30.96 15.62 -9.30
N VAL A 355 30.24 16.49 -8.61
CA VAL A 355 29.21 17.33 -9.24
C VAL A 355 29.70 18.77 -9.35
N ILE A 356 29.92 19.46 -8.23
CA ILE A 356 30.35 20.88 -8.19
C ILE A 356 31.71 21.06 -8.89
N LYS A 357 32.67 20.18 -8.62
CA LYS A 357 34.03 20.25 -9.21
C LYS A 357 34.02 20.29 -10.75
N TYR A 358 33.05 19.63 -11.38
CA TYR A 358 32.97 19.49 -12.83
C TYR A 358 31.77 20.24 -13.44
N GLU A 359 31.06 21.03 -12.65
CA GLU A 359 29.81 21.71 -13.06
C GLU A 359 30.03 22.68 -14.23
N GLN A 360 31.14 23.42 -14.23
CA GLN A 360 31.47 24.32 -15.34
C GLN A 360 31.76 23.58 -16.65
N GLN A 361 32.29 22.35 -16.57
CA GLN A 361 32.63 21.53 -17.74
C GLN A 361 31.43 20.68 -18.20
N VAL A 362 30.51 20.38 -17.28
CA VAL A 362 29.30 19.60 -17.51
C VAL A 362 28.12 20.19 -16.72
N PRO A 363 27.47 21.26 -17.22
CA PRO A 363 26.38 21.95 -16.53
C PRO A 363 25.15 21.06 -16.25
N GLU A 364 25.05 19.93 -16.97
CA GLU A 364 23.97 18.96 -16.83
C GLU A 364 24.13 18.04 -15.60
N LEU A 365 25.30 17.97 -14.95
CA LEU A 365 25.53 17.08 -13.79
C LEU A 365 24.62 17.41 -12.62
N MET A 366 24.37 18.70 -12.36
CA MET A 366 23.44 19.13 -11.30
C MET A 366 22.00 18.72 -11.64
N LYS A 367 21.60 18.79 -12.92
CA LYS A 367 20.28 18.31 -13.35
C LYS A 367 20.17 16.79 -13.24
N VAL A 368 21.18 16.02 -13.64
CA VAL A 368 21.18 14.54 -13.53
C VAL A 368 21.15 14.08 -12.07
N PHE A 369 21.92 14.75 -11.21
CA PHE A 369 21.92 14.47 -9.77
C PHE A 369 20.60 14.91 -9.11
N GLN A 370 20.02 16.06 -9.48
CA GLN A 370 18.76 16.58 -8.92
C GLN A 370 17.47 15.94 -9.50
N VAL A 371 17.44 15.49 -10.75
CA VAL A 371 16.27 14.78 -11.33
C VAL A 371 15.99 13.50 -10.54
N SER A 372 17.02 12.93 -9.94
CA SER A 372 16.92 11.76 -9.07
C SER A 372 16.90 12.09 -7.55
N TYR A 373 17.09 13.37 -7.19
CA TYR A 373 16.95 13.95 -5.84
C TYR A 373 15.79 14.95 -5.71
N SER A 374 14.82 14.94 -6.64
CA SER A 374 13.69 15.89 -6.66
C SER A 374 12.64 15.59 -5.58
N PHE A 375 13.08 15.66 -4.32
CA PHE A 375 12.41 16.33 -3.23
C PHE A 375 13.45 17.16 -2.48
N SER A 376 13.49 18.47 -2.79
CA SER A 376 13.90 19.60 -1.94
C SER A 376 14.74 20.65 -2.69
N THR A 377 14.32 21.91 -2.49
CA THR A 377 14.97 23.21 -2.73
C THR A 377 14.84 23.87 -4.12
N THR A 378 14.05 24.94 -4.09
CA THR A 378 13.80 26.05 -5.02
C THR A 378 14.94 27.06 -5.11
N THR A 379 15.16 27.63 -6.30
CA THR A 379 15.46 29.05 -6.70
C THR A 379 16.14 29.02 -8.08
N SER A 380 16.03 29.96 -9.03
CA SER A 380 15.23 31.16 -9.26
C SER A 380 15.44 31.61 -10.73
N ASN A 381 14.41 32.23 -11.30
CA ASN A 381 14.38 33.32 -12.29
C ASN A 381 15.06 33.23 -13.67
N GLY A 382 14.24 33.53 -14.68
CA GLY A 382 14.60 34.06 -15.99
C GLY A 382 13.34 34.41 -16.77
N SER A 383 12.68 35.52 -16.44
CA SER A 383 11.56 36.07 -17.23
C SER A 383 12.12 36.97 -18.33
N ILE A 384 11.62 36.79 -19.55
CA ILE A 384 11.81 37.68 -20.70
C ILE A 384 10.56 38.56 -20.82
N ASN A 385 10.77 39.87 -20.87
CA ASN A 385 9.76 40.90 -21.16
C ASN A 385 9.32 40.85 -22.62
N VAL A 386 8.02 41.05 -22.89
CA VAL A 386 7.54 41.74 -24.10
C VAL A 386 6.35 42.63 -23.75
N THR A 387 6.42 43.83 -24.33
CA THR A 387 5.64 45.07 -24.16
C THR A 387 4.26 45.08 -24.83
N SER A 388 3.43 46.03 -24.37
CA SER A 388 2.05 46.35 -24.75
C SER A 388 1.83 47.04 -26.11
N ALA A 389 0.59 46.96 -26.63
CA ALA A 389 -0.16 48.02 -27.33
C ALA A 389 -1.67 47.65 -27.28
N GLY A 390 -2.59 48.47 -26.73
CA GLY A 390 -3.37 49.55 -27.40
C GLY A 390 -4.55 48.95 -28.22
N SER A 391 -5.82 49.37 -28.22
CA SER A 391 -6.58 50.51 -27.67
C SER A 391 -8.10 50.25 -27.87
N GLY A 392 -8.96 50.82 -27.03
CA GLY A 392 -10.20 51.49 -27.46
C GLY A 392 -11.56 50.74 -27.54
N SER A 393 -12.48 51.21 -26.70
CA SER A 393 -13.89 51.59 -26.97
C SER A 393 -14.96 50.84 -26.16
N GLY A 394 -15.74 51.62 -25.42
CA GLY A 394 -16.65 51.16 -24.38
C GLY A 394 -18.06 50.89 -24.90
N SER A 395 -18.55 49.70 -24.58
CA SER A 395 -19.89 49.48 -23.99
C SER A 395 -19.98 48.16 -23.20
N ASP A 396 -18.83 47.57 -22.84
CA ASP A 396 -18.70 46.23 -22.24
C ASP A 396 -17.67 46.19 -21.07
N SER A 397 -17.44 47.36 -20.42
CA SER A 397 -16.23 47.63 -19.63
C SER A 397 -16.04 46.75 -18.39
N ASP A 398 -17.14 46.31 -17.76
CA ASP A 398 -17.07 45.49 -16.54
C ASP A 398 -16.70 44.02 -16.85
N SER A 399 -17.10 43.50 -18.02
CA SER A 399 -16.77 42.13 -18.45
C SER A 399 -15.32 42.04 -18.92
N SER A 400 -14.87 43.03 -19.71
CA SER A 400 -13.49 43.16 -20.20
C SER A 400 -12.48 43.26 -19.06
N PHE A 401 -12.74 44.08 -18.04
CA PHE A 401 -11.87 44.21 -16.86
C PHE A 401 -11.68 42.88 -16.09
N VAL A 402 -12.76 42.13 -15.84
CA VAL A 402 -12.68 40.84 -15.15
C VAL A 402 -11.93 39.81 -15.99
N VAL A 403 -12.11 39.81 -17.32
CA VAL A 403 -11.39 38.92 -18.23
C VAL A 403 -9.89 39.20 -18.19
N SER A 404 -9.46 40.45 -18.31
CA SER A 404 -8.03 40.82 -18.20
C SER A 404 -7.43 40.40 -16.86
N TYR A 405 -8.14 40.63 -15.75
CA TYR A 405 -7.69 40.19 -14.44
C TYR A 405 -7.48 38.66 -14.36
N LEU A 406 -8.40 37.88 -14.91
CA LEU A 406 -8.31 36.42 -14.87
C LEU A 406 -7.13 35.88 -15.71
N ILE A 407 -6.79 36.54 -16.81
CA ILE A 407 -5.63 36.20 -17.63
C ILE A 407 -4.35 36.57 -16.86
N ASP A 408 -4.20 37.85 -16.50
CA ASP A 408 -2.94 38.40 -15.99
C ASP A 408 -2.62 37.91 -14.56
N SER A 409 -3.63 37.80 -13.70
CA SER A 409 -3.44 37.50 -12.27
C SER A 409 -3.74 36.05 -11.89
N CYS A 410 -4.56 35.34 -12.67
CA CYS A 410 -4.92 33.94 -12.41
C CYS A 410 -4.34 32.95 -13.43
N GLY A 411 -3.71 33.42 -14.51
CA GLY A 411 -3.03 32.59 -15.51
C GLY A 411 -3.97 31.74 -16.35
N LEU A 412 -5.18 32.25 -16.65
CA LEU A 412 -6.16 31.58 -17.50
C LEU A 412 -5.89 31.89 -18.98
N SER A 413 -6.26 30.95 -19.86
CA SER A 413 -6.42 31.25 -21.28
C SER A 413 -7.60 32.21 -21.50
N GLU A 414 -7.60 32.92 -22.63
CA GLU A 414 -8.65 33.87 -22.97
C GLU A 414 -10.06 33.24 -22.97
N SER A 415 -10.21 32.05 -23.55
CA SER A 415 -11.49 31.33 -23.61
C SER A 415 -12.00 30.90 -22.23
N GLU A 416 -11.10 30.46 -21.35
CA GLU A 416 -11.42 30.11 -19.95
C GLU A 416 -11.80 31.37 -19.15
N ALA A 417 -11.08 32.48 -19.36
CA ALA A 417 -11.34 33.75 -18.69
C ALA A 417 -12.71 34.33 -19.07
N ILE A 418 -13.07 34.32 -20.37
CA ILE A 418 -14.40 34.73 -20.85
C ILE A 418 -15.51 33.84 -20.27
N THR A 419 -15.27 32.54 -20.13
CA THR A 419 -16.26 31.62 -19.55
C THR A 419 -16.43 31.84 -18.04
N ALA A 420 -15.32 32.06 -17.33
CA ALA A 420 -15.32 32.28 -15.88
C ALA A 420 -15.87 33.67 -15.50
N SER A 421 -15.60 34.70 -16.30
CA SER A 421 -16.07 36.07 -16.04
C SER A 421 -17.60 36.17 -15.99
N LYS A 422 -18.32 35.36 -16.78
CA LYS A 422 -19.81 35.26 -16.73
C LYS A 422 -20.37 34.91 -15.35
N LYS A 423 -19.57 34.31 -14.46
CA LYS A 423 -19.96 33.92 -13.10
C LYS A 423 -19.42 34.86 -12.02
N LEU A 424 -18.80 35.96 -12.43
CA LEU A 424 -18.12 36.92 -11.58
C LEU A 424 -18.67 38.31 -11.84
N ASN A 425 -18.79 39.10 -10.77
CA ASN A 425 -19.14 40.51 -10.88
C ASN A 425 -18.40 41.26 -9.76
N PHE A 426 -17.21 41.75 -10.06
CA PHE A 426 -16.45 42.60 -9.15
C PHE A 426 -15.80 43.75 -9.94
N LYS A 427 -15.83 44.94 -9.34
CA LYS A 427 -15.28 46.17 -9.94
C LYS A 427 -13.86 46.50 -9.47
N THR A 428 -13.36 45.79 -8.46
CA THR A 428 -12.02 46.00 -7.88
C THR A 428 -11.30 44.68 -7.66
N THR A 429 -9.97 44.70 -7.76
CA THR A 429 -9.12 43.51 -7.61
C THR A 429 -8.81 43.18 -6.15
N SER A 430 -9.11 44.07 -5.20
CA SER A 430 -8.72 43.92 -3.78
C SER A 430 -9.17 42.59 -3.17
N LYS A 431 -10.45 42.21 -3.34
CA LYS A 431 -11.01 40.99 -2.77
C LYS A 431 -10.52 39.71 -3.51
N PRO A 432 -10.57 39.63 -4.85
CA PRO A 432 -9.92 38.55 -5.61
C PRO A 432 -8.45 38.36 -5.26
N ASN A 433 -7.67 39.44 -5.15
CA ASN A 433 -6.26 39.39 -4.76
C ASN A 433 -6.07 38.86 -3.34
N SER A 434 -6.95 39.23 -2.41
CA SER A 434 -6.92 38.70 -1.05
C SER A 434 -7.21 37.18 -1.02
N VAL A 435 -8.13 36.69 -1.86
CA VAL A 435 -8.38 35.25 -2.05
C VAL A 435 -7.15 34.54 -2.64
N VAL A 436 -6.58 35.07 -3.72
CA VAL A 436 -5.38 34.51 -4.36
C VAL A 436 -4.19 34.49 -3.39
N SER A 437 -3.98 35.57 -2.65
CA SER A 437 -2.94 35.67 -1.62
C SER A 437 -3.13 34.61 -0.54
N LEU A 438 -4.36 34.45 -0.02
CA LEU A 438 -4.68 33.39 0.93
C LEU A 438 -4.33 32.01 0.36
N LEU A 439 -4.77 31.69 -0.87
CA LEU A 439 -4.44 30.41 -1.50
C LEU A 439 -2.92 30.20 -1.59
N LYS A 440 -2.15 31.22 -1.99
CA LYS A 440 -0.68 31.15 -2.01
C LYS A 440 -0.10 30.86 -0.63
N THR A 441 -0.67 31.40 0.46
CA THR A 441 -0.21 31.07 1.84
C THR A 441 -0.42 29.60 2.24
N TYR A 442 -1.36 28.89 1.60
CA TYR A 442 -1.56 27.45 1.77
C TYR A 442 -0.73 26.60 0.78
N GLY A 443 0.14 27.22 -0.01
CA GLY A 443 1.05 26.57 -0.94
C GLY A 443 0.49 26.36 -2.35
N PHE A 444 -0.64 26.98 -2.72
CA PHE A 444 -1.16 26.91 -4.09
C PHE A 444 -0.23 27.68 -5.03
N THR A 445 0.21 27.01 -6.08
CA THR A 445 1.00 27.62 -7.17
C THR A 445 0.08 28.22 -8.23
N GLU A 446 0.65 28.99 -9.16
CA GLU A 446 -0.11 29.54 -10.29
C GLU A 446 -0.81 28.45 -11.11
N SER A 447 -0.14 27.33 -11.39
CA SER A 447 -0.76 26.17 -12.06
C SER A 447 -1.93 25.56 -11.28
N HIS A 448 -1.89 25.60 -9.94
CA HIS A 448 -3.00 25.15 -9.12
C HIS A 448 -4.19 26.10 -9.20
N ILE A 449 -3.93 27.40 -9.24
CA ILE A 449 -4.95 28.46 -9.32
C ILE A 449 -5.59 28.46 -10.71
N SER A 450 -4.80 28.39 -11.79
CA SER A 450 -5.32 28.37 -13.16
C SER A 450 -6.23 27.17 -13.45
N LYS A 451 -6.00 26.02 -12.80
CA LYS A 451 -6.91 24.86 -12.88
C LYS A 451 -8.16 25.00 -12.00
N LEU A 452 -8.05 25.74 -10.90
CA LEU A 452 -9.09 25.88 -9.89
C LEU A 452 -10.18 26.86 -10.35
N ILE A 453 -9.77 28.03 -10.84
CA ILE A 453 -10.68 29.13 -11.14
C ILE A 453 -11.70 28.78 -12.24
N PRO A 454 -11.36 28.13 -13.37
CA PRO A 454 -12.36 27.76 -14.39
C PRO A 454 -13.47 26.86 -13.84
N ARG A 455 -13.14 25.99 -12.86
CA ARG A 455 -14.09 25.05 -12.24
C ARG A 455 -14.95 25.69 -11.15
N TYR A 456 -14.42 26.68 -10.44
CA TYR A 456 -15.15 27.40 -9.39
C TYR A 456 -14.81 28.90 -9.36
N PRO A 457 -15.27 29.70 -10.35
CA PRO A 457 -14.88 31.11 -10.45
C PRO A 457 -15.28 31.93 -9.21
N SER A 458 -16.49 31.69 -8.70
CA SER A 458 -17.08 32.42 -7.56
C SER A 458 -16.27 32.32 -6.25
N ILE A 459 -15.22 31.47 -6.19
CA ILE A 459 -14.26 31.49 -5.09
C ILE A 459 -13.60 32.87 -4.93
N LEU A 460 -13.37 33.61 -6.03
CA LEU A 460 -12.77 34.96 -6.01
C LEU A 460 -13.70 36.00 -5.36
N SER A 461 -15.00 35.71 -5.32
CA SER A 461 -16.00 36.52 -4.62
C SER A 461 -16.21 36.10 -3.16
N SER A 462 -15.49 35.10 -2.66
CA SER A 462 -15.61 34.62 -1.27
C SER A 462 -14.87 35.51 -0.27
N ASN A 463 -15.23 35.42 1.01
CA ASN A 463 -14.46 36.09 2.07
C ASN A 463 -13.26 35.21 2.48
N PRO A 464 -12.01 35.62 2.22
CA PRO A 464 -10.84 34.77 2.43
C PRO A 464 -10.76 34.25 3.87
N HIS A 465 -10.91 35.13 4.87
CA HIS A 465 -10.70 34.77 6.27
C HIS A 465 -11.94 34.13 6.93
N LYS A 466 -13.16 34.56 6.56
CA LYS A 466 -14.39 34.06 7.20
C LYS A 466 -14.94 32.79 6.53
N THR A 467 -14.71 32.57 5.23
CA THR A 467 -15.31 31.41 4.53
C THR A 467 -14.28 30.39 4.05
N LEU A 468 -13.17 30.81 3.46
CA LEU A 468 -12.20 29.88 2.86
C LEU A 468 -11.20 29.34 3.88
N LYS A 469 -10.60 30.23 4.69
CA LYS A 469 -9.60 29.87 5.69
C LYS A 469 -10.08 28.76 6.64
N PRO A 470 -11.29 28.80 7.23
CA PRO A 470 -11.75 27.75 8.13
C PRO A 470 -11.87 26.38 7.45
N LYS A 471 -12.30 26.35 6.18
CA LYS A 471 -12.42 25.10 5.40
C LYS A 471 -11.04 24.51 5.07
N LEU A 472 -10.10 25.35 4.67
CA LEU A 472 -8.72 24.93 4.40
C LEU A 472 -8.01 24.44 5.68
N ASP A 473 -8.18 25.15 6.79
CA ASP A 473 -7.67 24.74 8.11
C ASP A 473 -8.30 23.43 8.57
N PHE A 474 -9.59 23.21 8.30
CA PHE A 474 -10.25 21.95 8.61
C PHE A 474 -9.59 20.78 7.87
N PHE A 475 -9.47 20.83 6.54
CA PHE A 475 -8.82 19.74 5.79
C PHE A 475 -7.37 19.54 6.22
N LYS A 476 -6.66 20.64 6.52
CA LYS A 476 -5.32 20.60 7.12
C LYS A 476 -5.31 19.87 8.45
N SER A 477 -6.24 20.17 9.36
CA SER A 477 -6.36 19.48 10.65
C SER A 477 -6.66 17.98 10.53
N LYS A 478 -7.29 17.56 9.44
CA LYS A 478 -7.65 16.14 9.16
C LYS A 478 -6.57 15.36 8.42
N GLY A 479 -5.42 15.95 8.14
CA GLY A 479 -4.27 15.25 7.57
C GLY A 479 -3.93 15.58 6.11
N LEU A 480 -4.61 16.55 5.48
CA LEU A 480 -4.28 17.03 4.13
C LEU A 480 -3.31 18.22 4.20
N TYR A 481 -2.05 18.03 3.85
CA TYR A 481 -1.03 19.09 3.92
C TYR A 481 -0.28 19.29 2.61
N GLY A 482 0.33 20.47 2.46
CA GLY A 482 1.25 20.79 1.36
C GLY A 482 0.66 20.47 -0.02
N PHE A 483 1.46 19.82 -0.86
CA PHE A 483 1.07 19.43 -2.22
C PHE A 483 -0.23 18.59 -2.28
N ASP A 484 -0.47 17.75 -1.27
CA ASP A 484 -1.64 16.87 -1.23
C ASP A 484 -2.94 17.65 -1.06
N LEU A 485 -2.91 18.74 -0.27
CA LEU A 485 -4.03 19.66 -0.09
C LEU A 485 -4.28 20.47 -1.37
N THR A 486 -3.23 21.06 -1.93
CA THR A 486 -3.33 21.95 -3.09
C THR A 486 -3.80 21.18 -4.33
N ASN A 487 -3.22 20.00 -4.58
CA ASN A 487 -3.62 19.13 -5.69
C ASN A 487 -5.07 18.63 -5.54
N PHE A 488 -5.50 18.28 -4.31
CA PHE A 488 -6.88 17.86 -4.06
C PHE A 488 -7.88 18.99 -4.32
N ILE A 489 -7.66 20.17 -3.73
CA ILE A 489 -8.58 21.31 -3.85
C ILE A 489 -8.59 21.87 -5.27
N SER A 490 -7.46 21.92 -5.97
CA SER A 490 -7.42 22.35 -7.37
C SER A 490 -8.17 21.41 -8.31
N LYS A 491 -8.13 20.10 -8.05
CA LYS A 491 -8.93 19.13 -8.81
C LYS A 491 -10.41 19.23 -8.47
N GLU A 492 -10.75 19.41 -7.19
CA GLU A 492 -12.13 19.35 -6.70
C GLU A 492 -12.57 20.59 -5.91
N PRO A 493 -12.55 21.79 -6.51
CA PRO A 493 -12.75 23.04 -5.75
C PRO A 493 -14.18 23.25 -5.27
N LEU A 494 -15.16 22.57 -5.87
CA LEU A 494 -16.57 22.63 -5.46
C LEU A 494 -16.81 22.12 -4.03
N ILE A 495 -15.87 21.37 -3.44
CA ILE A 495 -15.95 21.04 -2.01
C ILE A 495 -15.95 22.29 -1.13
N LEU A 496 -15.29 23.37 -1.56
CA LEU A 496 -15.24 24.65 -0.85
C LEU A 496 -16.50 25.49 -1.03
N ALA A 497 -17.38 25.15 -1.98
CA ALA A 497 -18.68 25.80 -2.14
C ALA A 497 -19.70 25.33 -1.08
N ARG A 498 -19.47 24.17 -0.47
CA ARG A 498 -20.38 23.56 0.51
C ARG A 498 -20.41 24.32 1.83
N GLY A 499 -21.54 24.24 2.54
CA GLY A 499 -21.69 24.84 3.86
C GLY A 499 -20.76 24.18 4.89
N PHE A 500 -20.03 24.98 5.66
CA PHE A 500 -18.97 24.45 6.53
C PHE A 500 -19.52 23.69 7.74
N ASN A 501 -20.34 24.36 8.54
CA ASN A 501 -20.86 23.84 9.81
C ASN A 501 -22.06 22.89 9.63
N ASN A 502 -22.81 23.03 8.55
CA ASN A 502 -24.03 22.26 8.29
C ASN A 502 -23.85 21.12 7.28
N GLU A 503 -22.80 21.13 6.45
CA GLU A 503 -22.51 20.02 5.52
C GLU A 503 -21.16 19.37 5.78
N ILE A 504 -20.06 20.13 5.68
CA ILE A 504 -18.69 19.59 5.66
C ILE A 504 -18.38 18.85 6.96
N ILE A 505 -18.50 19.54 8.10
CA ILE A 505 -18.15 18.98 9.42
C ILE A 505 -19.04 17.77 9.77
N PRO A 506 -20.38 17.88 9.75
CA PRO A 506 -21.24 16.74 10.12
C PRO A 506 -21.05 15.54 9.19
N SER A 507 -20.93 15.77 7.89
CA SER A 507 -20.70 14.69 6.92
C SER A 507 -19.36 14.00 7.19
N PHE A 508 -18.31 14.76 7.45
CA PHE A 508 -17.00 14.21 7.75
C PHE A 508 -17.02 13.38 9.04
N ASP A 509 -17.67 13.88 10.10
CA ASP A 509 -17.72 13.19 11.39
C ASP A 509 -18.53 11.89 11.32
N ILE A 510 -19.63 11.86 10.55
CA ILE A 510 -20.36 10.62 10.27
C ILE A 510 -19.47 9.64 9.48
N LEU A 511 -18.78 10.09 8.44
CA LEU A 511 -17.89 9.21 7.67
C LEU A 511 -16.73 8.70 8.53
N LYS A 512 -16.24 9.52 9.47
CA LYS A 512 -15.21 9.14 10.45
C LYS A 512 -15.73 8.10 11.43
N SER A 513 -16.99 8.19 11.88
CA SER A 513 -17.54 7.18 12.80
C SER A 513 -17.58 5.80 12.15
N ILE A 514 -17.87 5.73 10.85
CA ILE A 514 -17.88 4.50 10.03
C ILE A 514 -16.46 4.00 9.73
N LEU A 515 -15.54 4.90 9.34
CA LEU A 515 -14.20 4.52 8.86
C LEU A 515 -13.11 4.54 9.93
N HIS A 516 -13.48 4.96 11.14
CA HIS A 516 -12.68 5.02 12.38
C HIS A 516 -11.39 5.87 12.34
N SER A 517 -11.08 6.56 11.23
CA SER A 517 -9.92 7.45 11.15
C SER A 517 -10.10 8.57 10.12
N ASP A 518 -9.51 9.74 10.43
CA ASP A 518 -9.49 10.88 9.51
C ASP A 518 -8.81 10.51 8.19
N GLN A 519 -7.69 9.75 8.26
CA GLN A 519 -6.95 9.30 7.09
C GLN A 519 -7.79 8.46 6.13
N ASN A 520 -8.67 7.58 6.64
CA ASN A 520 -9.55 6.79 5.79
C ASN A 520 -10.63 7.65 5.12
N VAL A 521 -11.19 8.62 5.84
CA VAL A 521 -12.12 9.60 5.26
C VAL A 521 -11.41 10.42 4.17
N ILE A 522 -10.18 10.89 4.42
CA ILE A 522 -9.36 11.60 3.43
C ILE A 522 -9.13 10.73 2.18
N LYS A 523 -8.75 9.46 2.34
CA LYS A 523 -8.58 8.52 1.21
C LYS A 523 -9.86 8.36 0.40
N MET A 524 -11.01 8.29 1.07
CA MET A 524 -12.32 8.16 0.42
C MET A 524 -12.73 9.44 -0.32
N ILE A 525 -12.61 10.62 0.30
CA ILE A 525 -13.02 11.89 -0.35
C ILE A 525 -12.08 12.26 -1.52
N LYS A 526 -10.80 11.88 -1.48
CA LYS A 526 -9.88 12.01 -2.63
C LYS A 526 -10.37 11.21 -3.85
N ARG A 527 -11.15 10.15 -3.63
CA ARG A 527 -11.76 9.34 -4.71
C ARG A 527 -13.13 9.87 -5.14
N ASN A 528 -13.92 10.39 -4.20
CA ASN A 528 -15.20 11.01 -4.49
C ASN A 528 -15.56 12.09 -3.46
N TYR A 529 -15.22 13.35 -3.76
CA TYR A 529 -15.53 14.47 -2.88
C TYR A 529 -17.03 14.72 -2.71
N ARG A 530 -17.87 14.25 -3.66
CA ARG A 530 -19.33 14.44 -3.60
C ARG A 530 -19.96 13.72 -2.42
N ILE A 531 -19.30 12.69 -1.87
CA ILE A 531 -19.77 11.96 -0.69
C ILE A 531 -19.90 12.89 0.53
N LEU A 532 -19.17 13.99 0.56
CA LEU A 532 -19.17 14.96 1.64
C LEU A 532 -20.36 15.93 1.54
N SER A 533 -21.56 15.38 1.39
CA SER A 533 -22.83 16.10 1.48
C SER A 533 -23.81 15.36 2.37
N SER A 534 -24.66 16.11 3.06
CA SER A 534 -25.68 15.57 3.96
C SER A 534 -26.58 14.54 3.25
N ASN A 535 -27.01 14.82 2.03
CA ASN A 535 -27.87 13.92 1.26
C ASN A 535 -27.15 12.62 0.86
N HIS A 536 -25.88 12.71 0.46
CA HIS A 536 -25.09 11.53 0.10
C HIS A 536 -24.78 10.66 1.32
N VAL A 537 -24.41 11.27 2.45
CA VAL A 537 -24.14 10.56 3.71
C VAL A 537 -25.41 9.88 4.23
N LYS A 538 -26.57 10.54 4.19
CA LYS A 538 -27.84 9.93 4.60
C LYS A 538 -28.17 8.67 3.78
N ARG A 539 -28.08 8.75 2.45
CA ARG A 539 -28.31 7.59 1.57
C ARG A 539 -27.29 6.48 1.82
N LEU A 540 -26.03 6.86 1.97
CA LEU A 540 -24.96 5.94 2.30
C LEU A 540 -25.29 5.17 3.59
N MET A 541 -25.64 5.87 4.67
CA MET A 541 -25.96 5.24 5.96
C MET A 541 -27.07 4.20 5.83
N VAL A 542 -28.16 4.52 5.13
CA VAL A 542 -29.27 3.58 4.91
C VAL A 542 -28.80 2.33 4.14
N ASN A 543 -27.98 2.52 3.10
CA ASN A 543 -27.46 1.42 2.31
C ASN A 543 -26.44 0.57 3.07
N LEU A 544 -25.60 1.17 3.91
CA LEU A 544 -24.68 0.45 4.77
C LEU A 544 -25.42 -0.36 5.83
N GLU A 545 -26.48 0.19 6.42
CA GLU A 545 -27.33 -0.51 7.37
C GLU A 545 -28.02 -1.72 6.73
N LEU A 546 -28.46 -1.57 5.47
CA LEU A 546 -28.96 -2.71 4.70
C LEU A 546 -27.90 -3.82 4.61
N LEU A 547 -26.64 -3.50 4.30
CA LEU A 547 -25.57 -4.49 4.22
C LEU A 547 -25.28 -5.15 5.57
N ARG A 548 -25.29 -4.40 6.66
CA ARG A 548 -25.15 -4.94 8.03
C ARG A 548 -26.27 -5.92 8.35
N ASN A 549 -27.50 -5.56 8.04
CA ASN A 549 -28.67 -6.42 8.20
C ASN A 549 -28.61 -7.69 7.34
N GLN A 550 -27.89 -7.66 6.21
CA GLN A 550 -27.60 -8.86 5.41
C GLN A 550 -26.43 -9.69 5.96
N GLY A 551 -25.78 -9.29 7.05
CA GLY A 551 -24.67 -10.01 7.67
C GLY A 551 -23.31 -9.74 7.04
N VAL A 552 -23.15 -8.66 6.27
CA VAL A 552 -21.84 -8.30 5.71
C VAL A 552 -20.91 -7.82 6.85
N PRO A 553 -19.70 -8.39 7.00
CA PRO A 553 -18.76 -7.97 8.04
C PRO A 553 -18.34 -6.50 7.91
N GLU A 554 -18.35 -5.75 9.02
CA GLU A 554 -17.98 -4.32 9.05
C GLU A 554 -16.59 -4.05 8.44
N PRO A 555 -15.53 -4.86 8.67
CA PRO A 555 -14.23 -4.63 8.03
C PRO A 555 -14.30 -4.67 6.50
N HIS A 556 -15.13 -5.53 5.92
CA HIS A 556 -15.34 -5.58 4.47
C HIS A 556 -16.05 -4.32 3.98
N ILE A 557 -17.10 -3.89 4.68
CA ILE A 557 -17.82 -2.64 4.38
C ILE A 557 -16.83 -1.47 4.36
N SER A 558 -16.02 -1.28 5.41
CA SER A 558 -15.07 -0.17 5.50
C SER A 558 -14.04 -0.19 4.35
N ILE A 559 -13.46 -1.35 4.03
CA ILE A 559 -12.46 -1.48 2.96
C ILE A 559 -13.05 -1.11 1.60
N TYR A 560 -14.24 -1.63 1.27
CA TYR A 560 -14.86 -1.35 -0.02
C TYR A 560 -15.45 0.05 -0.11
N LEU A 561 -15.95 0.60 1.00
CA LEU A 561 -16.43 1.98 1.07
C LEU A 561 -15.31 2.98 0.78
N ILE A 562 -14.11 2.78 1.34
CA ILE A 562 -12.94 3.62 1.04
C ILE A 562 -12.57 3.52 -0.44
N ARG A 563 -12.64 2.32 -1.03
CA ARG A 563 -12.21 2.07 -2.42
C ARG A 563 -13.20 2.61 -3.45
N GLN A 564 -14.49 2.42 -3.22
CA GLN A 564 -15.56 2.77 -4.15
C GLN A 564 -16.79 3.35 -3.43
N PRO A 565 -16.71 4.58 -2.90
CA PRO A 565 -17.81 5.18 -2.15
C PRO A 565 -19.08 5.38 -2.97
N THR A 566 -18.96 5.59 -4.28
CA THR A 566 -20.11 5.81 -5.17
C THR A 566 -21.06 4.62 -5.24
N ALA A 567 -20.54 3.39 -5.14
CA ALA A 567 -21.35 2.17 -5.23
C ALA A 567 -22.37 2.07 -4.10
N PHE A 568 -22.08 2.68 -2.95
CA PHE A 568 -22.91 2.62 -1.74
C PHE A 568 -23.76 3.87 -1.52
N SER A 569 -23.49 4.96 -2.26
CA SER A 569 -24.23 6.23 -2.14
C SER A 569 -25.40 6.38 -3.13
N GLY A 570 -25.77 5.29 -3.81
CA GLY A 570 -26.87 5.26 -4.78
C GLY A 570 -28.25 5.45 -4.15
N ASP A 571 -29.26 5.52 -5.01
CA ASP A 571 -30.66 5.49 -4.57
C ASP A 571 -30.96 4.23 -3.75
N VAL A 572 -31.70 4.38 -2.64
CA VAL A 572 -31.91 3.31 -1.65
C VAL A 572 -32.73 2.15 -2.24
N ALA A 573 -33.78 2.46 -3.03
CA ALA A 573 -34.63 1.43 -3.62
C ALA A 573 -33.85 0.66 -4.71
N LYS A 574 -33.09 1.36 -5.55
CA LYS A 574 -32.21 0.72 -6.54
C LYS A 574 -31.11 -0.11 -5.88
N PHE A 575 -30.49 0.39 -4.81
CA PHE A 575 -29.45 -0.32 -4.09
C PHE A 575 -29.98 -1.61 -3.45
N ARG A 576 -31.17 -1.57 -2.85
CA ARG A 576 -31.85 -2.77 -2.32
C ARG A 576 -32.06 -3.83 -3.40
N LYS A 577 -32.59 -3.44 -4.57
CA LYS A 577 -32.75 -4.35 -5.71
C LYS A 577 -31.43 -4.97 -6.16
N ILE A 578 -30.34 -4.19 -6.14
CA ILE A 578 -29.00 -4.71 -6.46
C ILE A 578 -28.53 -5.73 -5.42
N VAL A 579 -28.74 -5.47 -4.13
CA VAL A 579 -28.39 -6.39 -3.04
C VAL A 579 -29.17 -7.71 -3.16
N GLU A 580 -30.48 -7.64 -3.42
CA GLU A 580 -31.34 -8.81 -3.63
C GLU A 580 -30.92 -9.60 -4.87
N LYS A 581 -30.76 -8.92 -6.02
CA LYS A 581 -30.25 -9.52 -7.27
C LYS A 581 -28.88 -10.19 -7.07
N THR A 582 -28.00 -9.60 -6.26
CA THR A 582 -26.69 -10.17 -5.96
C THR A 582 -26.81 -11.48 -5.16
N LYS A 583 -27.77 -11.57 -4.22
CA LYS A 583 -28.05 -12.81 -3.48
C LYS A 583 -28.68 -13.88 -4.38
N GLU A 584 -29.63 -13.52 -5.24
CA GLU A 584 -30.21 -14.42 -6.24
C GLU A 584 -29.14 -14.95 -7.21
N MET A 585 -28.17 -14.11 -7.54
CA MET A 585 -26.95 -14.50 -8.25
C MET A 585 -25.99 -15.32 -7.40
N GLY A 586 -26.38 -15.87 -6.24
CA GLY A 586 -25.63 -16.88 -5.49
C GLY A 586 -24.41 -16.36 -4.71
N PHE A 587 -24.29 -15.05 -4.51
CA PHE A 587 -23.22 -14.51 -3.66
C PHE A 587 -23.66 -14.49 -2.19
N HIS A 588 -22.79 -14.99 -1.31
CA HIS A 588 -23.00 -14.95 0.13
C HIS A 588 -22.50 -13.63 0.75
N PRO A 589 -23.28 -12.94 1.60
CA PRO A 589 -22.91 -11.66 2.22
C PRO A 589 -21.59 -11.66 3.01
N PHE A 590 -21.17 -12.81 3.55
CA PHE A 590 -19.89 -12.95 4.26
C PHE A 590 -18.66 -12.90 3.33
N ASN A 591 -18.82 -13.20 2.03
CA ASN A 591 -17.74 -13.21 1.06
C ASN A 591 -17.48 -11.80 0.51
N THR A 592 -16.22 -11.39 0.41
CA THR A 592 -15.83 -10.09 -0.16
C THR A 592 -16.31 -9.90 -1.60
N MET A 593 -16.47 -10.98 -2.38
CA MET A 593 -17.01 -10.95 -3.74
C MET A 593 -18.46 -10.44 -3.80
N PHE A 594 -19.23 -10.54 -2.71
CA PHE A 594 -20.57 -9.94 -2.61
C PHE A 594 -20.53 -8.42 -2.84
N LEU A 595 -19.61 -7.73 -2.17
CA LEU A 595 -19.44 -6.28 -2.33
C LEU A 595 -18.86 -5.90 -3.69
N VAL A 596 -18.00 -6.75 -4.27
CA VAL A 596 -17.48 -6.56 -5.63
C VAL A 596 -18.61 -6.67 -6.67
N ALA A 597 -19.50 -7.65 -6.51
CA ALA A 597 -20.65 -7.84 -7.39
C ALA A 597 -21.63 -6.67 -7.30
N ILE A 598 -21.95 -6.21 -6.07
CA ILE A 598 -22.74 -4.99 -5.85
C ILE A 598 -22.08 -3.79 -6.53
N GLN A 599 -20.76 -3.62 -6.38
CA GLN A 599 -20.02 -2.55 -7.05
C GLN A 599 -20.19 -2.62 -8.58
N GLY A 600 -20.05 -3.81 -9.17
CA GLY A 600 -20.22 -4.01 -10.61
C GLY A 600 -21.63 -3.61 -11.07
N LEU A 601 -22.65 -4.15 -10.42
CA LEU A 601 -24.05 -3.88 -10.74
C LEU A 601 -24.44 -2.41 -10.52
N ALA A 602 -23.94 -1.79 -9.44
CA ALA A 602 -24.22 -0.39 -9.14
C ALA A 602 -23.51 0.60 -10.09
N SER A 603 -22.47 0.16 -10.79
CA SER A 603 -21.68 1.03 -11.67
C SER A 603 -22.26 1.22 -13.07
N MET A 604 -23.29 0.46 -13.45
CA MET A 604 -23.84 0.48 -14.81
C MET A 604 -25.36 0.37 -14.83
N SER A 605 -25.97 0.81 -15.94
CA SER A 605 -27.41 0.63 -16.16
C SER A 605 -27.74 -0.82 -16.54
N GLU A 606 -29.01 -1.21 -16.42
CA GLU A 606 -29.48 -2.51 -16.93
C GLU A 606 -29.28 -2.66 -18.45
N ALA A 607 -29.33 -1.56 -19.21
CA ALA A 607 -29.05 -1.59 -20.65
C ALA A 607 -27.57 -1.93 -20.91
N ASN A 608 -26.65 -1.22 -20.26
CA ASN A 608 -25.21 -1.50 -20.35
C ASN A 608 -24.86 -2.91 -19.86
N TRP A 609 -25.55 -3.40 -18.83
CA TRP A 609 -25.40 -4.78 -18.37
C TRP A 609 -25.79 -5.78 -19.48
N ARG A 610 -26.93 -5.58 -20.14
CA ARG A 610 -27.38 -6.43 -21.26
C ARG A 610 -26.41 -6.38 -22.44
N GLU A 611 -26.00 -5.18 -22.87
CA GLU A 611 -25.03 -5.00 -23.96
C GLU A 611 -23.73 -5.76 -23.70
N LYS A 612 -23.20 -5.70 -22.47
CA LYS A 612 -22.01 -6.48 -22.08
C LYS A 612 -22.23 -7.98 -22.14
N LYS A 613 -23.39 -8.47 -21.69
CA LYS A 613 -23.73 -9.89 -21.83
C LYS A 613 -23.78 -10.29 -23.30
N ASP A 614 -24.35 -9.45 -24.16
CA ASP A 614 -24.44 -9.71 -25.58
C ASP A 614 -23.06 -9.77 -26.24
N VAL A 615 -22.10 -8.95 -25.78
CA VAL A 615 -20.69 -9.09 -26.19
C VAL A 615 -20.15 -10.48 -25.86
N TYR A 616 -20.36 -11.01 -24.66
CA TYR A 616 -19.94 -12.37 -24.32
C TYR A 616 -20.70 -13.45 -25.12
N LYS A 617 -21.99 -13.25 -25.38
CA LYS A 617 -22.81 -14.16 -26.20
C LYS A 617 -22.32 -14.25 -27.64
N ARG A 618 -21.81 -13.16 -28.23
CA ARG A 618 -21.17 -13.18 -29.56
C ARG A 618 -19.95 -14.11 -29.63
N TRP A 619 -19.34 -14.42 -28.48
CA TRP A 619 -18.25 -15.40 -28.37
C TRP A 619 -18.76 -16.80 -27.94
N GLY A 620 -20.06 -17.07 -28.06
CA GLY A 620 -20.66 -18.38 -27.77
C GLY A 620 -20.91 -18.67 -26.29
N TRP A 621 -20.82 -17.69 -25.39
CA TRP A 621 -21.13 -17.90 -23.99
C TRP A 621 -22.65 -17.94 -23.77
N SER A 622 -23.11 -18.90 -22.97
CA SER A 622 -24.51 -18.98 -22.53
C SER A 622 -24.74 -18.03 -21.35
N GLU A 623 -26.00 -17.81 -20.98
CA GLU A 623 -26.33 -17.01 -19.80
C GLU A 623 -25.72 -17.62 -18.52
N ASP A 624 -25.71 -18.95 -18.42
CA ASP A 624 -25.09 -19.67 -17.29
C ASP A 624 -23.55 -19.51 -17.26
N HIS A 625 -22.87 -19.58 -18.41
CA HIS A 625 -21.44 -19.31 -18.50
C HIS A 625 -21.10 -17.89 -18.02
N ILE A 626 -21.89 -16.89 -18.43
CA ILE A 626 -21.72 -15.50 -18.00
C ILE A 626 -21.97 -15.36 -16.50
N GLN A 627 -23.03 -15.98 -15.98
CA GLN A 627 -23.35 -15.94 -14.55
C GLN A 627 -22.25 -16.61 -13.71
N THR A 628 -21.74 -17.75 -14.15
CA THR A 628 -20.63 -18.46 -13.49
C THR A 628 -19.34 -17.63 -13.53
N ALA A 629 -19.01 -17.01 -14.67
CA ALA A 629 -17.88 -16.11 -14.81
C ALA A 629 -18.01 -14.91 -13.85
N PHE A 630 -19.19 -14.29 -13.79
CA PHE A 630 -19.47 -13.18 -12.89
C PHE A 630 -19.35 -13.59 -11.41
N ARG A 631 -19.89 -14.76 -11.03
CA ARG A 631 -19.75 -15.34 -9.67
C ARG A 631 -18.28 -15.53 -9.27
N LYS A 632 -17.45 -16.04 -10.18
CA LYS A 632 -16.02 -16.25 -9.93
C LYS A 632 -15.25 -14.94 -9.82
N PHE A 633 -15.54 -13.97 -10.68
CA PHE A 633 -14.82 -12.70 -10.69
C PHE A 633 -15.65 -11.54 -11.28
N PRO A 634 -16.43 -10.82 -10.45
CA PRO A 634 -17.40 -9.85 -10.95
C PRO A 634 -16.80 -8.68 -11.74
N TYR A 635 -15.52 -8.38 -11.53
CA TYR A 635 -14.81 -7.34 -12.27
C TYR A 635 -14.73 -7.59 -13.80
N CYS A 636 -14.95 -8.82 -14.28
CA CYS A 636 -15.03 -9.07 -15.72
C CYS A 636 -16.16 -8.27 -16.39
N MET A 637 -17.24 -7.96 -15.67
CA MET A 637 -18.32 -7.12 -16.19
C MET A 637 -18.01 -5.62 -16.11
N THR A 638 -16.94 -5.22 -15.42
CA THR A 638 -16.56 -3.79 -15.28
C THR A 638 -15.62 -3.29 -16.36
N VAL A 639 -15.02 -4.20 -17.16
CA VAL A 639 -14.14 -3.82 -18.28
C VAL A 639 -14.95 -3.34 -19.49
N SER A 640 -14.34 -2.52 -20.35
CA SER A 640 -15.01 -2.00 -21.54
C SER A 640 -15.25 -3.09 -22.59
N GLU A 641 -16.29 -2.93 -23.40
CA GLU A 641 -16.61 -3.87 -24.48
C GLU A 641 -15.48 -3.98 -25.50
N LYS A 642 -14.87 -2.84 -25.86
CA LYS A 642 -13.68 -2.79 -26.72
C LYS A 642 -12.54 -3.65 -26.17
N LYS A 643 -12.33 -3.64 -24.85
CA LYS A 643 -11.30 -4.46 -24.21
C LYS A 643 -11.68 -5.95 -24.22
N ILE A 644 -12.94 -6.29 -23.92
CA ILE A 644 -13.42 -7.68 -23.98
C ILE A 644 -13.23 -8.24 -25.39
N MET A 645 -13.68 -7.51 -26.41
CA MET A 645 -13.53 -7.89 -27.82
C MET A 645 -12.07 -8.06 -28.21
N ALA A 646 -11.18 -7.13 -27.84
CA ALA A 646 -9.76 -7.23 -28.17
C ALA A 646 -9.09 -8.44 -27.50
N VAL A 647 -9.40 -8.72 -26.22
CA VAL A 647 -8.88 -9.88 -25.50
C VAL A 647 -9.42 -11.18 -26.10
N MET A 648 -10.71 -11.25 -26.39
CA MET A 648 -11.31 -12.44 -26.99
C MET A 648 -10.80 -12.70 -28.41
N ASN A 649 -10.69 -11.66 -29.25
CA ASN A 649 -10.13 -11.79 -30.59
C ASN A 649 -8.70 -12.33 -30.55
N PHE A 650 -7.86 -11.77 -29.68
CA PHE A 650 -6.49 -12.26 -29.53
C PHE A 650 -6.47 -13.71 -29.02
N LEU A 651 -7.19 -14.03 -27.94
CA LEU A 651 -7.10 -15.37 -27.35
C LEU A 651 -7.74 -16.46 -28.21
N VAL A 652 -8.93 -16.19 -28.78
CA VAL A 652 -9.69 -17.18 -29.55
C VAL A 652 -9.19 -17.25 -30.99
N ASN A 653 -9.18 -16.12 -31.70
CA ASN A 653 -8.90 -16.11 -33.14
C ASN A 653 -7.41 -16.17 -33.44
N GLU A 654 -6.59 -15.40 -32.71
CA GLU A 654 -5.14 -15.46 -32.94
C GLU A 654 -4.54 -16.68 -32.26
N MET A 655 -4.79 -16.89 -30.96
CA MET A 655 -4.09 -17.91 -30.16
C MET A 655 -4.80 -19.26 -30.06
N GLY A 656 -5.98 -19.44 -30.66
CA GLY A 656 -6.66 -20.73 -30.74
C GLY A 656 -7.29 -21.24 -29.44
N TYR A 657 -7.39 -20.41 -28.39
CA TYR A 657 -8.05 -20.84 -27.15
C TYR A 657 -9.54 -21.04 -27.37
N ASN A 658 -10.08 -22.12 -26.80
CA ASN A 658 -11.52 -22.33 -26.78
C ASN A 658 -12.21 -21.23 -25.95
N SER A 659 -13.19 -20.54 -26.55
CA SER A 659 -13.92 -19.44 -25.91
C SER A 659 -14.57 -19.82 -24.57
N LEU A 660 -15.17 -21.02 -24.47
CA LEU A 660 -15.83 -21.48 -23.25
C LEU A 660 -14.82 -21.74 -22.14
N SER A 661 -13.61 -22.19 -22.46
CA SER A 661 -12.54 -22.34 -21.46
C SER A 661 -12.18 -21.00 -20.80
N ILE A 662 -12.26 -19.89 -21.55
CA ILE A 662 -12.00 -18.54 -21.04
C ILE A 662 -13.06 -18.11 -20.02
N SER A 663 -14.31 -18.58 -20.15
CA SER A 663 -15.40 -18.29 -19.19
C SER A 663 -15.09 -18.79 -17.78
N THR A 664 -14.26 -19.83 -17.67
CA THR A 664 -13.80 -20.35 -16.37
C THR A 664 -12.72 -19.47 -15.73
N THR A 665 -12.13 -18.55 -16.50
CA THR A 665 -11.03 -17.65 -16.15
C THR A 665 -11.36 -16.16 -16.41
N PRO A 666 -12.42 -15.62 -15.78
CA PRO A 666 -12.87 -14.25 -16.01
C PRO A 666 -11.86 -13.16 -15.62
N VAL A 667 -10.86 -13.49 -14.78
CA VAL A 667 -9.80 -12.56 -14.37
C VAL A 667 -8.93 -12.09 -15.54
N VAL A 668 -8.87 -12.85 -16.65
CA VAL A 668 -8.02 -12.54 -17.80
C VAL A 668 -8.33 -11.15 -18.39
N PHE A 669 -9.61 -10.75 -18.41
CA PHE A 669 -10.03 -9.45 -18.95
C PHE A 669 -9.49 -8.25 -18.15
N CYS A 670 -9.08 -8.47 -16.90
CA CYS A 670 -8.55 -7.40 -16.05
C CYS A 670 -7.05 -7.17 -16.23
N TYR A 671 -6.32 -8.07 -16.90
CA TYR A 671 -4.90 -7.86 -17.21
C TYR A 671 -4.69 -6.95 -18.42
N SER A 672 -3.47 -6.41 -18.58
CA SER A 672 -3.08 -5.66 -19.78
C SER A 672 -2.99 -6.64 -20.95
N LEU A 673 -3.72 -6.35 -22.03
CA LEU A 673 -3.60 -7.13 -23.26
C LEU A 673 -2.19 -6.99 -23.83
N LYS A 674 -1.70 -5.75 -23.96
CA LYS A 674 -0.39 -5.42 -24.54
C LYS A 674 0.77 -5.89 -23.69
N ASP A 675 0.76 -5.58 -22.40
CA ASP A 675 1.98 -5.73 -21.57
C ASP A 675 2.04 -7.07 -20.85
N ARG A 676 0.93 -7.84 -20.82
CA ARG A 676 0.86 -9.10 -20.06
C ARG A 676 0.34 -10.26 -20.88
N ILE A 677 -0.80 -10.14 -21.54
CA ILE A 677 -1.42 -11.29 -22.22
C ILE A 677 -0.67 -11.63 -23.52
N ILE A 678 -0.49 -10.65 -24.41
CA ILE A 678 0.18 -10.83 -25.71
C ILE A 678 1.58 -11.42 -25.53
N PRO A 679 2.51 -10.82 -24.75
CA PRO A 679 3.90 -11.27 -24.71
C PRO A 679 4.01 -12.70 -24.20
N ARG A 680 3.17 -13.06 -23.22
CA ARG A 680 3.17 -14.39 -22.62
C ARG A 680 2.61 -15.44 -23.55
N CYS A 681 1.48 -15.15 -24.20
CA CYS A 681 0.91 -16.11 -25.13
C CYS A 681 1.82 -16.28 -26.35
N SER A 682 2.43 -15.20 -26.85
CA SER A 682 3.40 -15.23 -27.96
C SER A 682 4.60 -16.13 -27.66
N VAL A 683 5.20 -16.00 -26.46
CA VAL A 683 6.29 -16.88 -26.01
C VAL A 683 5.85 -18.33 -26.01
N ILE A 684 4.71 -18.65 -25.38
CA ILE A 684 4.18 -20.02 -25.32
C ILE A 684 3.97 -20.59 -26.71
N ARG A 685 3.42 -19.80 -27.64
CA ARG A 685 3.17 -20.25 -29.01
C ARG A 685 4.45 -20.59 -29.76
N ILE A 686 5.51 -19.81 -29.61
CA ILE A 686 6.83 -20.11 -30.20
C ILE A 686 7.41 -21.40 -29.63
N LEU A 687 7.30 -21.59 -28.31
CA LEU A 687 7.82 -22.81 -27.67
C LEU A 687 7.06 -24.05 -28.11
N VAL A 688 5.74 -23.96 -28.23
CA VAL A 688 4.89 -25.05 -28.74
C VAL A 688 5.24 -25.35 -30.21
N SER A 689 5.35 -24.34 -31.07
CA SER A 689 5.66 -24.55 -32.50
C SER A 689 7.04 -25.15 -32.73
N LYS A 690 7.98 -24.96 -31.79
CA LYS A 690 9.32 -25.57 -31.81
C LYS A 690 9.37 -26.92 -31.07
N GLY A 691 8.25 -27.42 -30.55
CA GLY A 691 8.19 -28.69 -29.83
C GLY A 691 8.85 -28.69 -28.44
N LEU A 692 9.22 -27.52 -27.90
CA LEU A 692 9.94 -27.38 -26.63
C LEU A 692 9.03 -27.54 -25.40
N ILE A 693 7.72 -27.31 -25.57
CA ILE A 693 6.69 -27.56 -24.55
C ILE A 693 5.45 -28.16 -25.19
N GLN A 694 4.68 -28.92 -24.40
CA GLN A 694 3.35 -29.39 -24.80
C GLN A 694 2.30 -28.28 -24.68
N GLU A 695 1.31 -28.32 -25.57
CA GLU A 695 0.16 -27.41 -25.57
C GLU A 695 -0.81 -27.73 -24.41
N LYS A 696 -0.41 -27.38 -23.18
CA LYS A 696 -1.20 -27.64 -21.95
C LYS A 696 -1.30 -26.44 -21.01
N ASN A 697 -0.89 -25.24 -21.44
CA ASN A 697 -0.90 -24.09 -20.55
C ASN A 697 -2.28 -23.41 -20.49
N CYS A 698 -3.01 -23.65 -19.40
CA CYS A 698 -4.25 -22.93 -19.11
C CYS A 698 -3.98 -21.41 -19.04
N ILE A 699 -4.80 -20.62 -19.76
CA ILE A 699 -4.70 -19.15 -19.81
C ILE A 699 -4.76 -18.52 -18.41
N ASN A 700 -5.45 -19.15 -17.45
CA ASN A 700 -5.44 -18.70 -16.05
C ASN A 700 -4.04 -18.70 -15.47
N SER A 701 -3.33 -19.82 -15.64
CA SER A 701 -1.96 -19.95 -15.12
C SER A 701 -1.04 -18.94 -15.78
N LEU A 702 -1.15 -18.77 -17.11
CA LEU A 702 -0.32 -17.83 -17.85
C LEU A 702 -0.60 -16.38 -17.47
N SER A 703 -1.86 -15.99 -17.34
CA SER A 703 -2.25 -14.59 -17.06
C SER A 703 -2.01 -14.19 -15.61
N THR A 704 -2.16 -15.11 -14.64
CA THR A 704 -1.99 -14.83 -13.21
C THR A 704 -0.54 -14.93 -12.73
N MET A 705 0.31 -15.67 -13.45
CA MET A 705 1.72 -15.86 -13.09
C MET A 705 2.44 -14.53 -12.84
N VAL A 706 3.33 -14.50 -11.85
CA VAL A 706 4.21 -13.36 -11.60
C VAL A 706 5.26 -13.29 -12.72
N ASP A 707 5.59 -12.08 -13.18
CA ASP A 707 6.50 -11.88 -14.33
C ASP A 707 7.82 -12.63 -14.18
N LYS A 708 8.39 -12.62 -12.96
CA LYS A 708 9.61 -13.38 -12.64
C LYS A 708 9.47 -14.88 -12.89
N SER A 709 8.41 -15.49 -12.39
CA SER A 709 8.16 -16.93 -12.55
C SER A 709 7.90 -17.30 -14.01
N PHE A 710 7.21 -16.42 -14.76
CA PHE A 710 7.00 -16.63 -16.19
C PHE A 710 8.32 -16.59 -16.96
N LEU A 711 9.14 -15.58 -16.67
CA LEU A 711 10.44 -15.36 -17.31
C LEU A 711 11.40 -16.53 -17.03
N GLU A 712 11.46 -17.02 -15.80
CA GLU A 712 12.30 -18.19 -15.47
C GLU A 712 11.80 -19.47 -16.13
N LYS A 713 10.48 -19.70 -16.14
CA LYS A 713 9.91 -20.98 -16.61
C LYS A 713 9.86 -21.11 -18.13
N PHE A 714 9.63 -20.01 -18.85
CA PHE A 714 9.33 -20.04 -20.28
C PHE A 714 10.24 -19.16 -21.14
N VAL A 715 10.97 -18.19 -20.57
CA VAL A 715 11.84 -17.32 -21.38
C VAL A 715 13.28 -17.78 -21.22
N LYS A 716 13.87 -17.62 -20.04
CA LYS A 716 15.29 -17.97 -19.76
C LYS A 716 15.59 -19.45 -19.97
N LYS A 717 14.66 -20.33 -19.61
CA LYS A 717 14.83 -21.78 -19.76
C LYS A 717 15.08 -22.20 -21.22
N TYR A 718 14.54 -21.45 -22.18
CA TYR A 718 14.56 -21.78 -23.60
C TYR A 718 15.29 -20.71 -24.43
N GLU A 719 16.12 -19.89 -23.77
CA GLU A 719 16.82 -18.78 -24.41
C GLU A 719 17.97 -19.27 -25.29
N GLU A 720 18.57 -20.43 -24.97
CA GLU A 720 19.60 -21.05 -25.82
C GLU A 720 18.98 -21.64 -27.09
N GLU A 721 17.85 -22.33 -26.98
CA GLU A 721 17.13 -22.92 -28.13
C GLU A 721 16.38 -21.89 -28.96
N VAL A 722 15.99 -20.76 -28.36
CA VAL A 722 15.30 -19.65 -29.02
C VAL A 722 15.92 -18.30 -28.59
N PRO A 723 17.07 -17.90 -29.15
CA PRO A 723 17.78 -16.68 -28.75
C PRO A 723 16.95 -15.38 -28.85
N GLU A 724 15.95 -15.36 -29.73
CA GLU A 724 15.08 -14.19 -29.94
C GLU A 724 13.84 -14.17 -29.01
N ILE A 725 13.65 -15.18 -28.15
CA ILE A 725 12.45 -15.30 -27.28
C ILE A 725 12.34 -14.18 -26.25
N MET A 726 13.47 -13.68 -25.76
CA MET A 726 13.53 -12.54 -24.86
C MET A 726 13.04 -11.26 -25.56
N LYS A 727 13.41 -11.06 -26.83
CA LYS A 727 12.97 -9.90 -27.63
C LYS A 727 11.46 -9.94 -27.86
N VAL A 728 10.88 -11.14 -28.07
CA VAL A 728 9.43 -11.31 -28.17
C VAL A 728 8.73 -10.99 -26.84
N PHE A 729 9.25 -11.48 -25.72
CA PHE A 729 8.69 -11.20 -24.40
C PHE A 729 8.73 -9.69 -24.06
N GLN A 730 9.75 -8.97 -24.54
CA GLN A 730 9.89 -7.53 -24.39
C GLN A 730 9.13 -6.71 -25.44
N CYS A 731 8.34 -7.36 -26.31
CA CYS A 731 7.63 -6.74 -27.44
C CYS A 731 8.54 -6.01 -28.45
N GLN A 732 9.81 -6.36 -28.51
CA GLN A 732 10.78 -5.80 -29.46
C GLN A 732 10.75 -6.52 -30.81
N LEU A 733 10.16 -7.71 -30.87
CA LEU A 733 10.01 -8.51 -32.08
C LEU A 733 8.61 -9.12 -32.13
N LYS A 734 7.96 -9.11 -33.30
CA LYS A 734 6.67 -9.79 -33.48
C LYS A 734 6.88 -11.29 -33.56
N TYR A 735 6.07 -12.05 -32.84
CA TYR A 735 6.20 -13.50 -32.79
C TYR A 735 5.87 -14.16 -34.13
N GLN A 736 5.00 -13.54 -34.96
CA GLN A 736 4.69 -14.03 -36.29
C GLN A 736 5.94 -14.11 -37.17
N ASP A 737 6.85 -13.13 -37.06
CA ASP A 737 8.09 -13.07 -37.83
C ASP A 737 8.99 -14.28 -37.52
N LEU A 738 9.01 -14.74 -36.26
CA LEU A 738 9.75 -15.94 -35.85
C LEU A 738 9.09 -17.23 -36.34
N LEU A 739 7.76 -17.30 -36.32
CA LEU A 739 7.01 -18.46 -36.79
C LEU A 739 7.16 -18.66 -38.30
N GLN A 740 7.21 -17.57 -39.08
CA GLN A 740 7.42 -17.63 -40.54
C GLN A 740 8.85 -18.11 -40.89
N ARG A 741 9.87 -17.66 -40.15
CA ARG A 741 11.27 -18.11 -40.34
C ARG A 741 11.46 -19.60 -40.07
N SER A 742 10.71 -20.18 -39.13
CA SER A 742 10.72 -21.63 -38.89
C SER A 742 10.03 -22.45 -39.99
N GLN A 743 9.14 -21.85 -40.77
CA GLN A 743 8.50 -22.54 -41.91
C GLN A 743 9.37 -22.55 -43.17
N HIS A 744 10.25 -21.55 -43.35
CA HIS A 744 11.16 -21.49 -44.50
C HIS A 744 12.44 -22.32 -44.33
N SER A 745 12.79 -22.70 -43.10
CA SER A 745 13.94 -23.58 -42.83
C SER A 745 13.65 -25.06 -43.06
N ASN A 746 12.37 -25.45 -43.21
CA ASN A 746 11.95 -26.83 -43.49
C ASN A 746 11.68 -27.09 -44.99
N ILE A 747 11.93 -26.13 -45.89
CA ILE A 747 11.70 -26.27 -47.35
C ILE A 747 13.02 -26.45 -48.13
N ILE A 748 14.18 -26.33 -47.48
CA ILE A 748 15.49 -26.53 -48.12
C ILE A 748 16.08 -27.87 -47.67
N SER A 749 15.36 -28.95 -47.96
CA SER A 749 15.91 -30.30 -48.10
C SER A 749 14.88 -31.15 -48.85
N ASP A 750 14.87 -31.06 -50.18
CA ASP A 750 14.84 -32.21 -51.09
C ASP A 750 14.68 -31.78 -52.56
N GLY A 751 15.64 -32.24 -53.37
CA GLY A 751 15.62 -32.64 -54.78
C GLY A 751 14.75 -31.96 -55.85
N GLU A 752 15.43 -31.64 -56.96
CA GLU A 752 14.96 -31.30 -58.31
C GLU A 752 13.81 -32.18 -58.88
N MET A 753 12.83 -31.59 -59.60
CA MET A 753 12.58 -31.84 -61.04
C MET A 753 11.39 -31.03 -61.63
N ASP A 754 11.67 -30.41 -62.78
CA ASP A 754 10.92 -29.91 -63.97
C ASP A 754 9.42 -29.48 -64.00
N PRO A 755 9.06 -28.53 -64.91
CA PRO A 755 7.75 -27.87 -64.99
C PRO A 755 6.84 -28.37 -66.13
N LEU A 756 5.52 -28.47 -65.88
CA LEU A 756 4.49 -28.45 -66.93
C LEU A 756 3.23 -27.67 -66.48
N LEU A 757 2.80 -26.76 -67.36
CA LEU A 757 1.63 -25.87 -67.38
C LEU A 757 0.34 -26.62 -67.84
N PRO A 758 -0.85 -25.96 -68.04
CA PRO A 758 -1.63 -24.98 -67.24
C PRO A 758 -3.16 -25.35 -67.20
N VAL A 759 -4.05 -24.36 -66.95
CA VAL A 759 -5.50 -24.24 -67.32
C VAL A 759 -6.47 -24.20 -66.12
N GLU A 760 -6.86 -22.99 -65.65
CA GLU A 760 -8.18 -22.30 -65.78
C GLU A 760 -9.12 -22.63 -64.59
N GLU A 761 -9.93 -21.77 -63.99
CA GLU A 761 -10.40 -20.41 -64.29
C GLU A 761 -10.94 -19.77 -62.99
N ASN A 762 -10.88 -18.44 -62.96
CA ASN A 762 -11.46 -17.50 -61.97
C ASN A 762 -12.98 -17.31 -62.31
N PRO A 763 -13.78 -16.34 -61.78
CA PRO A 763 -13.58 -15.35 -60.70
C PRO A 763 -14.84 -15.17 -59.80
N LEU A 764 -14.73 -14.46 -58.67
CA LEU A 764 -15.40 -13.17 -58.34
C LEU A 764 -15.60 -13.20 -56.80
N SER A 765 -15.36 -12.19 -55.98
CA SER A 765 -15.19 -10.77 -56.19
C SER A 765 -14.50 -10.19 -54.95
N SER A 766 -13.54 -9.29 -55.17
CA SER A 766 -13.19 -8.28 -54.16
C SER A 766 -14.20 -7.12 -54.27
N PRO A 767 -14.32 -6.25 -53.25
CA PRO A 767 -13.46 -5.08 -53.30
C PRO A 767 -12.87 -4.63 -51.96
N LYS A 768 -11.58 -4.30 -52.05
CA LYS A 768 -10.91 -3.12 -51.51
C LYS A 768 -11.76 -2.20 -50.60
N SER A 769 -11.30 -2.03 -49.35
CA SER A 769 -10.92 -0.69 -48.88
C SER A 769 -9.88 -0.80 -47.76
N ALA A 770 -8.65 -0.41 -48.09
CA ALA A 770 -7.67 -0.01 -47.11
C ALA A 770 -8.07 1.39 -46.60
N ARG A 771 -8.28 1.52 -45.29
CA ARG A 771 -8.10 2.79 -44.59
C ARG A 771 -7.05 2.58 -43.52
N SER A 772 -5.92 3.26 -43.71
CA SER A 772 -5.01 3.58 -42.62
C SER A 772 -5.80 4.32 -41.55
N TYR A 773 -5.78 3.79 -40.32
CA TYR A 773 -6.21 4.55 -39.16
C TYR A 773 -4.98 4.81 -38.32
N GLY A 774 -4.57 6.07 -38.37
CA GLY A 774 -3.41 6.60 -37.70
C GLY A 774 -3.50 6.54 -36.18
N ASP A 775 -2.33 6.76 -35.60
CA ASP A 775 -2.06 6.95 -34.19
C ASP A 775 -3.16 7.71 -33.48
N THR A 776 -3.86 7.01 -32.59
CA THR A 776 -4.59 7.63 -31.49
C THR A 776 -3.99 7.11 -30.20
N HIS A 777 -3.30 8.03 -29.53
CA HIS A 777 -2.83 7.87 -28.15
C HIS A 777 -3.92 7.20 -27.30
N LEU A 778 -3.66 5.96 -26.88
CA LEU A 778 -4.41 5.31 -25.81
C LEU A 778 -4.10 6.06 -24.52
N GLU A 779 -4.91 7.06 -24.20
CA GLU A 779 -4.92 7.71 -22.90
C GLU A 779 -5.02 6.66 -21.80
N ILE A 780 -4.03 6.71 -20.92
CA ILE A 780 -3.93 5.93 -19.71
C ILE A 780 -5.07 6.35 -18.78
N ILE A 781 -6.20 5.64 -18.85
CA ILE A 781 -7.17 5.63 -17.75
C ILE A 781 -6.69 4.55 -16.77
N GLU A 782 -5.85 4.96 -15.82
CA GLU A 782 -5.54 4.18 -14.62
C GLU A 782 -6.82 4.01 -13.79
N HIS A 783 -7.59 2.97 -14.11
CA HIS A 783 -8.71 2.54 -13.27
C HIS A 783 -8.13 1.80 -12.04
N PRO A 784 -8.61 2.08 -10.80
CA PRO A 784 -8.00 1.62 -9.54
C PRO A 784 -8.11 0.10 -9.25
N THR A 785 -8.40 -0.71 -10.26
CA THR A 785 -8.66 -2.15 -10.19
C THR A 785 -7.39 -2.99 -10.03
N CYS A 786 -6.21 -2.50 -10.44
CA CYS A 786 -4.93 -3.22 -10.27
C CYS A 786 -4.45 -3.33 -8.80
N HIS A 787 -5.02 -2.54 -7.88
CA HIS A 787 -4.62 -2.56 -6.46
C HIS A 787 -5.07 -3.84 -5.72
N PHE A 788 -6.05 -4.60 -6.26
CA PHE A 788 -6.56 -5.81 -5.62
C PHE A 788 -5.58 -6.99 -5.72
N LEU A 789 -4.94 -7.19 -6.89
CA LEU A 789 -3.91 -8.23 -7.03
C LEU A 789 -2.68 -7.94 -6.18
N TYR A 790 -2.34 -6.66 -6.00
CA TYR A 790 -1.28 -6.22 -5.09
C TYR A 790 -1.64 -6.51 -3.61
N LEU A 791 -2.89 -6.28 -3.21
CA LEU A 791 -3.35 -6.49 -1.82
C LEU A 791 -3.59 -7.97 -1.47
N VAL A 792 -4.05 -8.81 -2.39
CA VAL A 792 -4.10 -10.27 -2.18
C VAL A 792 -2.69 -10.85 -2.01
N PHE A 793 -1.69 -10.24 -2.67
CA PHE A 793 -0.28 -10.59 -2.50
C PHE A 793 0.32 -10.08 -1.17
N GLU A 794 -0.07 -8.91 -0.69
CA GLU A 794 0.36 -8.36 0.62
C GLU A 794 -0.36 -9.05 1.79
N ALA A 795 -1.64 -9.44 1.65
CA ALA A 795 -2.37 -10.19 2.67
C ALA A 795 -1.80 -11.61 2.89
N ARG A 796 -1.21 -12.22 1.86
CA ARG A 796 -0.45 -13.48 1.98
C ARG A 796 0.96 -13.32 2.57
N LYS A 797 1.45 -12.09 2.75
CA LYS A 797 2.73 -11.81 3.43
C LYS A 797 2.57 -11.42 4.91
N LEU A 798 1.33 -11.33 5.39
CA LEU A 798 0.98 -10.97 6.77
C LEU A 798 0.35 -12.13 7.56
N VAL A 799 0.35 -13.34 6.99
CA VAL A 799 0.26 -14.63 7.70
C VAL A 799 1.62 -15.30 7.52
#